data_AF-A0A0S4M1V2-F1
#
_entry.id   AF-A0A0S4M1V2-F1
#
_cell.length_a   1.000
_cell.length_b   1.000
_cell.length_c   1.000
_cell.angle_alpha   90.00
_cell.angle_beta   90.00
_cell.angle_gamma   90.00
#
_symmetry.space_group_name_H-M   'P 1'
#
loop_
_entity.id
_entity.type
_entity.pdbx_description
1 polymer ?
#
loop_
_entity_poly.entity_id
_entity_poly.type
_entity_poly.pdbx_seq_one_letter_code
_entity_poly.pdbx_strand_id
1 'polypeptide(L)'
;MIPGNIVVSSGESLSNEEENPCCSINPNIVECESTPSYTTCINKLSTIVERMTAREWLETKLSEISSSWGKLSSLLSTGYEKSNDIVQAIEGMCHQLSCTSNDGDSIIFKTSAISDEEIMLCWADQVIKENEPNELGLFQADILFTLEKISFLLHDPISDEVSSLIQTLLSILFKYKDKTCSCSSLEKILETLVDKELFKSEVLLSCHPDNGKIIKEIVSCFVCKYQISYICEKTDISNPELVIDSIAESIGFTNYSNIFVDNLGKTSRNLPLLSKYDRFSNLNLLKIIKLISCSVITDDILNFFLYYLEYQEHSYDLLSIKEIKYLLCEIPSTTDYLGKIIKENALKNQEKSLHLNEIFAKKIILSITKNSPVIDSSGNTNAKLDKKSITLLSMAKEFFSINPTVEEKLQVFLESKLKSIYWDTRYTSISVLESSISVFSYFDLAQYSSIRTEFLKKVDLKINELAKIIVKGLEELVELGEASKKDSITSIIKLLSILKTLRVELIHLPTGITSEPAVIQKAIYMISSEKRISLITKILSSDNILATEKILEKMAKKTSSSAPMEVLESLSALKRLSFRMTKSEHKLTRSVSYVSKDKKSKIETLITQLMGFNYHPEFKYYYQTCGELPIDYLEHIKTLSIPATRSDMGQSFTVESQTFSFSETLYKDLNRCSYLIGGIKVSTSCEDKSLTQISDDLMINFISMAADIGLSNDIIEQSGAVMNQSIAAIMLDAGYRASNHMFPPGSGIGLAPTLSGNTEFTLDRLTSGNATITCCVSATAKAIVAQEPGKNIDIEKDTKAHRLNSATIIPSDDETITCLEGIKLSSSICLEISPDGNIKVTKFSYEADGLSPEKISTICKCPDLADYLPKNISNAQ
;
A
#
# COMPACT_ATOMS: atom_id res chain seq x y z
N MET A 1 56.70 46.15 -10.62
CA MET A 1 56.13 47.49 -10.80
C MET A 1 55.65 47.98 -9.46
N ILE A 2 55.92 49.26 -9.23
CA ILE A 2 56.06 49.95 -7.96
C ILE A 2 54.70 50.16 -7.23
N PRO A 3 54.74 50.33 -5.90
CA PRO A 3 53.61 50.37 -4.96
C PRO A 3 53.26 51.81 -4.52
N GLY A 4 52.38 51.97 -3.52
CA GLY A 4 52.14 53.23 -2.78
C GLY A 4 50.63 53.44 -2.52
N ASN A 5 50.16 53.94 -1.37
CA ASN A 5 50.82 54.73 -0.33
C ASN A 5 50.14 54.55 1.02
N ILE A 6 50.99 54.55 2.04
CA ILE A 6 50.71 55.01 3.41
C ILE A 6 50.64 56.54 3.38
N VAL A 7 49.68 57.16 4.07
CA VAL A 7 49.90 58.46 4.71
C VAL A 7 49.32 58.44 6.13
N VAL A 8 50.24 58.65 7.05
CA VAL A 8 50.08 58.98 8.46
C VAL A 8 49.74 60.47 8.59
N SER A 9 48.90 60.84 9.54
CA SER A 9 49.08 62.11 10.25
C SER A 9 48.66 61.97 11.72
N SER A 10 49.67 61.80 12.56
CA SER A 10 49.67 62.06 14.01
C SER A 10 49.63 63.57 14.28
N GLY A 11 48.92 63.98 15.32
CA GLY A 11 49.04 65.30 15.94
C GLY A 11 48.60 65.22 17.41
N GLU A 12 49.54 65.48 18.31
CA GLU A 12 49.45 65.32 19.76
C GLU A 12 48.68 66.45 20.48
N SER A 13 48.05 66.06 21.61
CA SER A 13 47.86 66.73 22.91
C SER A 13 47.56 68.24 23.01
N LEU A 14 46.49 68.59 23.75
CA LEU A 14 46.57 69.15 25.12
C LEU A 14 45.18 69.37 25.75
N SER A 15 45.11 69.02 27.04
CA SER A 15 44.19 69.36 28.14
C SER A 15 43.07 70.39 27.91
N ASN A 16 41.87 70.08 28.40
CA ASN A 16 41.35 70.70 29.62
C ASN A 16 40.19 69.88 30.23
N GLU A 17 40.27 69.77 31.55
CA GLU A 17 39.21 69.35 32.46
C GLU A 17 37.99 70.26 32.31
N GLU A 18 36.80 69.66 32.23
CA GLU A 18 35.62 70.20 32.88
C GLU A 18 34.70 69.02 33.27
N GLU A 19 34.31 69.03 34.54
CA GLU A 19 33.58 67.98 35.24
C GLU A 19 32.08 67.94 34.88
N ASN A 20 31.60 66.71 34.61
CA ASN A 20 30.27 66.15 34.92
C ASN A 20 28.98 66.69 34.24
N PRO A 21 27.88 65.89 34.17
CA PRO A 21 27.69 64.54 34.72
C PRO A 21 27.20 63.46 33.74
N CYS A 22 27.43 62.21 34.18
CA CYS A 22 26.71 60.97 33.91
C CYS A 22 25.36 61.04 33.15
N CYS A 23 25.32 60.36 32.01
CA CYS A 23 24.21 59.49 31.65
C CYS A 23 24.78 58.13 31.26
N SER A 24 24.91 57.24 32.24
CA SER A 24 25.08 55.81 31.98
C SER A 24 23.78 55.28 31.38
N ILE A 25 23.68 55.25 30.06
CA ILE A 25 22.61 54.53 29.37
C ILE A 25 22.79 53.05 29.70
N ASN A 26 21.83 52.49 30.43
CA ASN A 26 21.78 51.07 30.76
C ASN A 26 21.77 50.26 29.44
N PRO A 27 22.67 49.29 29.20
CA PRO A 27 22.71 48.55 27.93
C PRO A 27 21.40 47.82 27.58
N ASN A 28 20.58 47.47 28.58
CA ASN A 28 19.24 46.88 28.38
C ASN A 28 18.23 47.85 27.73
N ILE A 29 18.48 49.16 27.83
CA ILE A 29 17.57 50.21 27.36
C ILE A 29 17.72 50.43 25.83
N VAL A 30 18.90 50.17 25.25
CA VAL A 30 19.15 50.31 23.80
C VAL A 30 18.52 49.17 23.00
N GLU A 31 18.37 47.98 23.57
CA GLU A 31 17.75 46.84 22.88
C GLU A 31 16.21 46.88 22.90
N CYS A 32 15.55 47.46 23.91
CA CYS A 32 14.08 47.57 23.96
C CYS A 32 13.48 48.52 22.90
N GLU A 33 14.25 49.49 22.41
CA GLU A 33 13.80 50.44 21.36
C GLU A 33 13.49 49.78 20.01
N SER A 34 13.88 48.52 19.81
CA SER A 34 13.72 47.83 18.52
C SER A 34 12.34 47.18 18.30
N THR A 35 11.44 47.20 19.29
CA THR A 35 10.11 46.55 19.15
C THR A 35 9.08 47.53 18.57
N PRO A 36 8.18 47.06 17.67
CA PRO A 36 7.16 47.92 17.06
C PRO A 36 6.20 48.54 18.07
N SER A 37 5.80 47.80 19.11
CA SER A 37 4.89 48.32 20.14
C SER A 37 5.55 49.38 21.02
N TYR A 38 6.82 49.19 21.43
CA TYR A 38 7.56 50.21 22.18
C TYR A 38 7.76 51.48 21.36
N THR A 39 8.17 51.33 20.09
CA THR A 39 8.32 52.47 19.17
C THR A 39 6.99 53.21 18.96
N THR A 40 5.88 52.48 18.85
CA THR A 40 4.54 53.08 18.68
C THR A 40 4.12 53.86 19.92
N CYS A 41 4.28 53.29 21.12
CA CYS A 41 3.98 53.96 22.39
C CYS A 41 4.85 55.22 22.58
N ILE A 42 6.16 55.11 22.33
CA ILE A 42 7.08 56.25 22.42
C ILE A 42 6.72 57.33 21.40
N ASN A 43 6.41 56.98 20.15
CA ASN A 43 6.04 57.96 19.12
C ASN A 43 4.75 58.70 19.48
N LYS A 44 3.74 57.99 20.03
CA LYS A 44 2.49 58.60 20.48
C LYS A 44 2.68 59.49 21.70
N LEU A 45 3.43 59.05 22.72
CA LEU A 45 3.77 59.90 23.88
C LEU A 45 4.60 61.12 23.49
N SER A 46 5.53 60.95 22.55
CA SER A 46 6.40 62.02 22.05
C SER A 46 5.67 63.09 21.25
N THR A 47 4.37 62.91 20.96
CA THR A 47 3.53 63.98 20.42
C THR A 47 3.13 65.02 21.48
N ILE A 48 3.32 64.70 22.77
CA ILE A 48 2.87 65.52 23.91
C ILE A 48 4.04 65.94 24.80
N VAL A 49 5.04 65.09 24.97
CA VAL A 49 6.22 65.36 25.82
C VAL A 49 7.52 65.04 25.08
N GLU A 50 8.66 65.53 25.60
CA GLU A 50 9.96 65.20 25.03
C GLU A 50 10.22 63.69 25.06
N ARG A 51 10.89 63.16 24.03
CA ARG A 51 11.06 61.72 23.83
C ARG A 51 11.72 60.98 25.01
N MET A 52 12.63 61.65 25.73
CA MET A 52 13.26 61.10 26.94
C MET A 52 12.28 61.00 28.11
N THR A 53 11.43 62.01 28.30
CA THR A 53 10.37 62.01 29.32
C THR A 53 9.27 60.99 28.97
N ALA A 54 8.86 60.90 27.70
CA ALA A 54 7.96 59.86 27.19
C ALA A 54 8.49 58.46 27.53
N ARG A 55 9.81 58.26 27.43
CA ARG A 55 10.47 57.01 27.75
C ARG A 55 10.41 56.67 29.23
N GLU A 56 10.84 57.59 30.09
CA GLU A 56 10.82 57.39 31.54
C GLU A 56 9.41 57.06 32.05
N TRP A 57 8.40 57.72 31.49
CA TRP A 57 7.00 57.48 31.85
C TRP A 57 6.49 56.14 31.37
N LEU A 58 6.83 55.74 30.13
CA LEU A 58 6.49 54.42 29.63
C LEU A 58 7.15 53.32 30.48
N GLU A 59 8.46 53.41 30.77
CA GLU A 59 9.16 52.41 31.60
C GLU A 59 8.61 52.33 33.02
N THR A 60 8.25 53.47 33.62
CA THR A 60 7.58 53.51 34.93
C THR A 60 6.26 52.76 34.87
N LYS A 61 5.47 52.99 33.82
CA LYS A 61 4.18 52.31 33.61
C LYS A 61 4.35 50.80 33.39
N LEU A 62 5.33 50.38 32.61
CA LEU A 62 5.62 48.97 32.35
C LEU A 62 6.13 48.26 33.63
N SER A 63 6.88 48.96 34.48
CA SER A 63 7.30 48.45 35.80
C SER A 63 6.12 48.29 36.76
N GLU A 64 5.16 49.20 36.78
CA GLU A 64 3.93 49.06 37.57
C GLU A 64 3.12 47.83 37.15
N ILE A 65 2.92 47.66 35.83
CA ILE A 65 2.25 46.49 35.25
C ILE A 65 2.98 45.21 35.64
N SER A 66 4.30 45.18 35.55
CA SER A 66 5.13 44.03 35.93
C SER A 66 4.96 43.67 37.41
N SER A 67 4.93 44.68 38.30
CA SER A 67 4.71 44.45 39.73
C SER A 67 3.34 43.87 40.03
N SER A 68 2.30 44.35 39.35
CA SER A 68 0.94 43.84 39.56
C SER A 68 0.71 42.48 38.94
N TRP A 69 1.28 42.22 37.77
CA TRP A 69 1.29 40.89 37.17
C TRP A 69 2.02 39.88 38.06
N GLY A 70 3.18 40.25 38.63
CA GLY A 70 3.92 39.41 39.57
C GLY A 70 3.11 39.07 40.82
N LYS A 71 2.38 40.06 41.37
CA LYS A 71 1.46 39.82 42.50
C LYS A 71 0.33 38.86 42.10
N LEU A 72 -0.31 39.09 40.95
CA LEU A 72 -1.38 38.22 40.44
C LEU A 72 -0.89 36.79 40.19
N SER A 73 0.21 36.61 39.45
CA SER A 73 0.82 35.29 39.17
C SER A 73 1.24 34.54 40.46
N SER A 74 1.73 35.24 41.49
CA SER A 74 2.04 34.63 42.79
C SER A 74 0.80 34.10 43.53
N LEU A 75 -0.33 34.80 43.44
CA LEU A 75 -1.60 34.37 44.03
C LEU A 75 -2.18 33.18 43.26
N LEU A 76 -2.00 33.17 41.95
CA LEU A 76 -2.45 32.10 41.06
C LEU A 76 -1.64 30.80 41.24
N SER A 77 -0.33 30.89 41.51
CA SER A 77 0.58 29.75 41.66
C SER A 77 0.55 29.07 43.03
N THR A 78 0.07 29.75 44.08
CA THR A 78 0.06 29.20 45.45
C THR A 78 -1.18 28.38 45.80
N GLY A 79 -2.13 28.21 44.86
CA GLY A 79 -3.30 27.35 45.03
C GLY A 79 -4.28 27.80 46.13
N TYR A 80 -4.16 29.01 46.64
CA TYR A 80 -5.00 29.53 47.73
C TYR A 80 -6.45 29.76 47.27
N GLU A 81 -7.40 29.11 47.93
CA GLU A 81 -8.85 29.13 47.66
C GLU A 81 -9.58 30.43 48.06
N LYS A 82 -8.87 31.51 48.40
CA LYS A 82 -9.53 32.79 48.71
C LYS A 82 -9.86 33.54 47.42
N SER A 83 -11.00 33.20 46.83
CA SER A 83 -11.58 33.86 45.64
C SER A 83 -11.50 35.39 45.71
N ASN A 84 -11.72 35.99 46.89
CA ASN A 84 -11.68 37.43 47.09
C ASN A 84 -10.30 38.07 46.87
N ASP A 85 -9.19 37.40 47.22
CA ASP A 85 -7.85 37.97 47.07
C ASP A 85 -7.44 38.00 45.58
N ILE A 86 -7.90 37.00 44.80
CA ILE A 86 -7.71 36.93 43.35
C ILE A 86 -8.57 37.98 42.65
N VAL A 87 -9.85 38.13 43.04
CA VAL A 87 -10.73 39.17 42.50
C VAL A 87 -10.16 40.57 42.76
N GLN A 88 -9.69 40.86 43.98
CA GLN A 88 -9.05 42.14 44.31
C GLN A 88 -7.76 42.38 43.51
N ALA A 89 -6.98 41.33 43.21
CA ALA A 89 -5.80 41.46 42.37
C ALA A 89 -6.16 41.76 40.90
N ILE A 90 -7.23 41.14 40.37
CA ILE A 90 -7.76 41.42 39.03
C ILE A 90 -8.30 42.85 38.96
N GLU A 91 -9.11 43.27 39.92
CA GLU A 91 -9.63 44.64 40.01
C GLU A 91 -8.50 45.67 40.16
N GLY A 92 -7.47 45.35 40.93
CA GLY A 92 -6.27 46.19 41.06
C GLY A 92 -5.49 46.32 39.75
N MET A 93 -5.40 45.24 38.95
CA MET A 93 -4.80 45.28 37.62
C MET A 93 -5.65 46.13 36.65
N CYS A 94 -6.97 45.95 36.65
CA CYS A 94 -7.89 46.79 35.88
C CYS A 94 -7.76 48.28 36.26
N HIS A 95 -7.63 48.60 37.54
CA HIS A 95 -7.48 49.98 38.02
C HIS A 95 -6.14 50.59 37.60
N GLN A 96 -5.07 49.80 37.53
CA GLN A 96 -3.77 50.31 37.07
C GLN A 96 -3.68 50.50 35.56
N LEU A 97 -4.41 49.69 34.79
CA LEU A 97 -4.50 49.82 33.35
C LEU A 97 -5.39 50.99 32.94
N SER A 98 -6.59 51.04 33.52
CA SER A 98 -7.49 52.18 33.34
C SER A 98 -6.84 53.41 33.98
N CYS A 99 -6.39 54.38 33.18
CA CYS A 99 -5.77 55.64 33.63
C CYS A 99 -6.77 56.53 34.42
N THR A 100 -7.35 56.06 35.50
CA THR A 100 -8.49 56.64 36.21
C THR A 100 -8.08 57.60 37.32
N SER A 101 -6.79 57.67 37.68
CA SER A 101 -6.28 58.68 38.59
C SER A 101 -6.24 60.07 37.93
N ASN A 102 -6.48 61.13 38.70
CA ASN A 102 -6.38 62.53 38.23
C ASN A 102 -4.94 63.09 38.31
N ASP A 103 -3.94 62.22 38.31
CA ASP A 103 -2.53 62.61 38.38
C ASP A 103 -2.02 63.05 36.99
N GLY A 104 -1.04 63.96 36.95
CA GLY A 104 -0.56 64.60 35.71
C GLY A 104 -0.12 63.61 34.62
N ASP A 105 0.41 62.45 35.01
CA ASP A 105 0.89 61.41 34.09
C ASP A 105 -0.28 60.68 33.41
N SER A 106 -1.37 60.40 34.14
CA SER A 106 -2.59 59.75 33.62
C SER A 106 -3.27 60.58 32.53
N ILE A 107 -3.28 61.91 32.70
CA ILE A 107 -3.83 62.86 31.72
C ILE A 107 -3.05 62.77 30.42
N ILE A 108 -1.74 62.55 30.47
CA ILE A 108 -0.90 62.54 29.28
C ILE A 108 -1.01 61.22 28.53
N PHE A 109 -1.08 60.08 29.21
CA PHE A 109 -1.42 58.80 28.56
C PHE A 109 -2.79 58.87 27.88
N LYS A 110 -3.82 59.43 28.54
CA LYS A 110 -5.14 59.67 27.95
C LYS A 110 -5.11 60.62 26.74
N THR A 111 -4.33 61.69 26.81
CA THR A 111 -4.23 62.70 25.74
C THR A 111 -3.43 62.17 24.55
N SER A 112 -2.50 61.24 24.77
CA SER A 112 -1.63 60.65 23.74
C SER A 112 -2.31 59.62 22.82
N ALA A 113 -3.59 59.32 23.07
CA ALA A 113 -4.37 58.32 22.33
C ALA A 113 -3.69 56.93 22.26
N ILE A 114 -2.95 56.58 23.32
CA ILE A 114 -2.43 55.23 23.53
C ILE A 114 -3.49 54.43 24.26
N SER A 115 -3.86 53.27 23.73
CA SER A 115 -4.81 52.38 24.41
C SER A 115 -4.12 51.53 25.47
N ASP A 116 -4.88 51.08 26.48
CA ASP A 116 -4.40 50.14 27.49
C ASP A 116 -3.88 48.84 26.85
N GLU A 117 -4.51 48.42 25.74
CA GLU A 117 -4.06 47.31 24.90
C GLU A 117 -2.65 47.56 24.33
N GLU A 118 -2.36 48.75 23.80
CA GLU A 118 -1.03 49.09 23.26
C GLU A 118 0.06 49.08 24.34
N ILE A 119 -0.26 49.57 25.55
CA ILE A 119 0.66 49.54 26.70
C ILE A 119 0.93 48.11 27.14
N MET A 120 -0.12 47.29 27.23
CA MET A 120 0.00 45.87 27.61
C MET A 120 0.72 45.03 26.54
N LEU A 121 0.53 45.33 25.26
CA LEU A 121 1.28 44.71 24.17
C LEU A 121 2.76 45.10 24.20
N CYS A 122 3.07 46.34 24.58
CA CYS A 122 4.43 46.83 24.80
C CYS A 122 5.10 46.11 25.98
N TRP A 123 4.40 45.97 27.10
CA TRP A 123 4.86 45.18 28.25
C TRP A 123 5.12 43.72 27.87
N ALA A 124 4.18 43.08 27.18
CA ALA A 124 4.34 41.71 26.73
C ALA A 124 5.52 41.56 25.74
N ASP A 125 5.79 42.54 24.87
CA ASP A 125 6.97 42.52 23.99
C ASP A 125 8.29 42.53 24.77
N GLN A 126 8.37 43.25 25.90
CA GLN A 126 9.54 43.23 26.80
C GLN A 126 9.71 41.85 27.45
N VAL A 127 8.64 41.32 28.06
CA VAL A 127 8.64 40.00 28.71
C VAL A 127 9.04 38.91 27.72
N ILE A 128 8.57 38.95 26.47
CA ILE A 128 8.81 37.87 25.50
C ILE A 128 10.22 37.91 24.89
N LYS A 129 10.85 39.10 24.81
CA LYS A 129 12.19 39.23 24.23
C LYS A 129 13.28 38.66 25.15
N GLU A 130 13.04 38.66 26.45
CA GLU A 130 14.01 38.24 27.48
C GLU A 130 13.94 36.74 27.80
N ASN A 131 12.90 36.04 27.35
CA ASN A 131 12.55 34.71 27.83
C ASN A 131 12.86 33.56 26.85
N GLU A 132 13.34 32.45 27.38
CA GLU A 132 13.49 31.19 26.66
C GLU A 132 12.11 30.53 26.35
N PRO A 133 12.03 29.55 25.42
CA PRO A 133 10.76 28.91 25.06
C PRO A 133 9.94 28.33 26.22
N ASN A 134 10.61 27.90 27.31
CA ASN A 134 9.95 27.46 28.53
C ASN A 134 9.25 28.61 29.26
N GLU A 135 9.96 29.70 29.49
CA GLU A 135 9.51 30.88 30.22
C GLU A 135 8.39 31.60 29.47
N LEU A 136 8.51 31.66 28.13
CA LEU A 136 7.44 32.16 27.27
C LEU A 136 6.15 31.33 27.40
N GLY A 137 6.28 30.01 27.40
CA GLY A 137 5.14 29.12 27.56
C GLY A 137 4.50 29.23 28.95
N LEU A 138 5.30 29.44 29.99
CA LEU A 138 4.80 29.72 31.35
C LEU A 138 4.03 31.05 31.39
N PHE A 139 4.56 32.09 30.75
CA PHE A 139 3.87 33.38 30.64
C PHE A 139 2.51 33.26 29.94
N GLN A 140 2.43 32.52 28.83
CA GLN A 140 1.17 32.26 28.13
C GLN A 140 0.19 31.39 28.94
N ALA A 141 0.71 30.42 29.70
CA ALA A 141 -0.10 29.63 30.63
C ALA A 141 -0.67 30.50 31.76
N ASP A 142 0.12 31.42 32.32
CA ASP A 142 -0.32 32.35 33.36
C ASP A 142 -1.45 33.28 32.86
N ILE A 143 -1.36 33.75 31.61
CA ILE A 143 -2.44 34.51 30.98
C ILE A 143 -3.72 33.68 30.88
N LEU A 144 -3.63 32.43 30.41
CA LEU A 144 -4.79 31.55 30.29
C LEU A 144 -5.39 31.19 31.64
N PHE A 145 -4.55 30.98 32.66
CA PHE A 145 -5.02 30.72 34.01
C PHE A 145 -5.70 31.95 34.62
N THR A 146 -5.22 33.15 34.31
CA THR A 146 -5.90 34.41 34.68
C THR A 146 -7.28 34.50 34.03
N LEU A 147 -7.38 34.21 32.73
CA LEU A 147 -8.66 34.16 32.00
C LEU A 147 -9.61 33.08 32.56
N GLU A 148 -9.08 31.92 32.94
CA GLU A 148 -9.83 30.86 33.63
C GLU A 148 -10.43 31.37 34.94
N LYS A 149 -9.63 32.07 35.77
CA LYS A 149 -10.12 32.62 37.04
C LYS A 149 -11.13 33.73 36.85
N ILE A 150 -10.96 34.60 35.86
CA ILE A 150 -11.96 35.61 35.49
C ILE A 150 -13.27 34.92 35.12
N SER A 151 -13.22 33.92 34.22
CA SER A 151 -14.41 33.18 33.78
C SER A 151 -15.11 32.42 34.92
N PHE A 152 -14.38 31.96 35.93
CA PHE A 152 -14.93 31.16 37.01
C PHE A 152 -15.44 32.01 38.18
N LEU A 153 -14.74 33.10 38.52
CA LEU A 153 -15.00 33.91 39.71
C LEU A 153 -15.89 35.13 39.45
N LEU A 154 -15.96 35.60 38.20
CA LEU A 154 -16.76 36.77 37.83
C LEU A 154 -17.95 36.33 36.97
N HIS A 155 -19.16 36.66 37.42
CA HIS A 155 -20.43 36.35 36.73
C HIS A 155 -20.93 37.55 35.93
N ASP A 156 -21.64 37.28 34.83
CA ASP A 156 -22.25 38.30 33.96
C ASP A 156 -23.38 39.07 34.70
N PRO A 157 -23.49 40.42 34.58
CA PRO A 157 -22.69 41.33 33.77
C PRO A 157 -21.33 41.67 34.37
N ILE A 158 -20.28 41.51 33.57
CA ILE A 158 -18.90 41.91 33.91
C ILE A 158 -18.71 43.41 33.66
N SER A 159 -17.84 44.07 34.44
CA SER A 159 -17.54 45.51 34.24
C SER A 159 -16.77 45.77 32.94
N ASP A 160 -16.90 46.99 32.40
CA ASP A 160 -16.21 47.41 31.17
C ASP A 160 -14.68 47.28 31.31
N GLU A 161 -14.13 47.55 32.50
CA GLU A 161 -12.70 47.42 32.78
C GLU A 161 -12.22 45.96 32.73
N VAL A 162 -13.03 45.01 33.22
CA VAL A 162 -12.68 43.58 33.16
C VAL A 162 -12.87 43.04 31.75
N SER A 163 -13.89 43.51 31.03
CA SER A 163 -14.07 43.22 29.60
C SER A 163 -12.85 43.68 28.79
N SER A 164 -12.35 44.89 29.05
CA SER A 164 -11.13 45.44 28.43
C SER A 164 -9.87 44.62 28.76
N LEU A 165 -9.72 44.16 30.00
CA LEU A 165 -8.63 43.26 30.39
C LEU A 165 -8.71 41.91 29.66
N ILE A 166 -9.90 41.30 29.58
CA ILE A 166 -10.11 40.05 28.82
C ILE A 166 -9.70 40.23 27.35
N GLN A 167 -10.13 41.33 26.71
CA GLN A 167 -9.75 41.64 25.34
C GLN A 167 -8.24 41.75 25.18
N THR A 168 -7.59 42.49 26.07
CA THR A 168 -6.15 42.71 26.04
C THR A 168 -5.36 41.42 26.21
N LEU A 169 -5.76 40.56 27.15
CA LEU A 169 -5.13 39.26 27.38
C LEU A 169 -5.32 38.30 26.18
N LEU A 170 -6.50 38.30 25.56
CA LEU A 170 -6.74 37.56 24.31
C LEU A 170 -5.91 38.11 23.15
N SER A 171 -5.76 39.43 23.02
CA SER A 171 -4.88 40.08 22.02
C SER A 171 -3.42 39.70 22.20
N ILE A 172 -2.92 39.63 23.45
CA ILE A 172 -1.56 39.15 23.76
C ILE A 172 -1.41 37.69 23.30
N LEU A 173 -2.30 36.79 23.74
CA LEU A 173 -2.25 35.38 23.32
C LEU A 173 -2.30 35.24 21.80
N PHE A 174 -3.16 36.01 21.13
CA PHE A 174 -3.30 36.00 19.68
C PHE A 174 -2.04 36.50 18.96
N LYS A 175 -1.44 37.61 19.42
CA LYS A 175 -0.23 38.20 18.83
C LYS A 175 0.96 37.25 18.92
N TYR A 176 1.07 36.50 20.03
CA TYR A 176 2.22 35.63 20.30
C TYR A 176 1.93 34.14 20.11
N LYS A 177 0.75 33.77 19.58
CA LYS A 177 0.36 32.38 19.35
C LYS A 177 1.37 31.61 18.50
N ASP A 178 2.14 32.28 17.62
CA ASP A 178 3.10 31.67 16.71
C ASP A 178 4.52 31.54 17.28
N LYS A 179 4.80 32.03 18.48
CA LYS A 179 6.11 31.91 19.14
C LYS A 179 6.37 30.50 19.71
N THR A 180 7.61 30.01 19.61
CA THR A 180 7.98 28.64 20.04
C THR A 180 7.85 28.48 21.55
N CYS A 181 7.12 27.46 21.99
CA CYS A 181 6.96 27.10 23.40
C CYS A 181 7.44 25.65 23.60
N SER A 182 7.90 25.32 24.80
CA SER A 182 8.23 23.92 25.10
C SER A 182 7.00 23.02 25.15
N CYS A 183 7.19 21.73 24.90
CA CYS A 183 6.11 20.74 24.96
C CYS A 183 5.39 20.73 26.32
N SER A 184 6.12 20.88 27.44
CA SER A 184 5.52 20.89 28.79
C SER A 184 4.67 22.12 29.06
N SER A 185 5.05 23.29 28.51
CA SER A 185 4.25 24.51 28.67
C SER A 185 2.99 24.46 27.79
N LEU A 186 3.12 23.90 26.58
CA LEU A 186 1.98 23.66 25.69
C LEU A 186 0.95 22.69 26.30
N GLU A 187 1.41 21.66 27.02
CA GLU A 187 0.54 20.74 27.74
C GLU A 187 -0.31 21.48 28.80
N LYS A 188 0.31 22.33 29.63
CA LYS A 188 -0.40 23.16 30.63
C LYS A 188 -1.38 24.15 30.00
N ILE A 189 -0.98 24.75 28.87
CA ILE A 189 -1.82 25.65 28.08
C ILE A 189 -3.08 24.91 27.61
N LEU A 190 -2.95 23.70 27.06
CA LEU A 190 -4.07 22.92 26.56
C LEU A 190 -4.94 22.31 27.67
N GLU A 191 -4.35 21.96 28.81
CA GLU A 191 -5.11 21.55 30.00
C GLU A 191 -6.10 22.66 30.39
N THR A 192 -5.62 23.91 30.44
CA THR A 192 -6.45 25.06 30.80
C THR A 192 -7.41 25.45 29.69
N LEU A 193 -6.93 25.54 28.46
CA LEU A 193 -7.69 26.07 27.34
C LEU A 193 -8.76 25.08 26.84
N VAL A 194 -8.43 23.79 26.77
CA VAL A 194 -9.27 22.73 26.16
C VAL A 194 -9.85 21.79 27.20
N ASP A 195 -9.04 21.21 28.08
CA ASP A 195 -9.52 20.16 29.01
C ASP A 195 -10.45 20.73 30.08
N LYS A 196 -10.20 21.97 30.54
CA LYS A 196 -11.12 22.74 31.40
C LYS A 196 -12.18 23.54 30.63
N GLU A 197 -12.27 23.35 29.31
CA GLU A 197 -13.26 23.98 28.43
C GLU A 197 -13.29 25.53 28.43
N LEU A 198 -12.20 26.21 28.77
CA LEU A 198 -12.13 27.68 28.78
C LEU A 198 -12.55 28.29 27.43
N PHE A 199 -12.24 27.61 26.32
CA PHE A 199 -12.63 28.04 24.98
C PHE A 199 -14.16 28.15 24.76
N LYS A 200 -14.98 27.53 25.63
CA LYS A 200 -16.45 27.60 25.60
C LYS A 200 -17.02 28.58 26.63
N SER A 201 -16.18 29.27 27.39
CA SER A 201 -16.61 30.18 28.44
C SER A 201 -17.59 31.22 27.88
N GLU A 202 -18.81 31.24 28.44
CA GLU A 202 -19.83 32.23 28.07
C GLU A 202 -19.35 33.66 28.37
N VAL A 203 -18.65 33.83 29.50
CA VAL A 203 -18.04 35.09 29.96
C VAL A 203 -17.04 35.61 28.92
N LEU A 204 -16.12 34.76 28.44
CA LEU A 204 -15.15 35.18 27.43
C LEU A 204 -15.81 35.46 26.08
N LEU A 205 -16.87 34.73 25.72
CA LEU A 205 -17.55 34.88 24.44
C LEU A 205 -18.47 36.11 24.40
N SER A 206 -19.05 36.51 25.53
CA SER A 206 -19.98 37.65 25.61
C SER A 206 -19.29 39.02 25.60
N CYS A 207 -18.01 39.10 25.98
CA CYS A 207 -17.26 40.37 26.03
C CYS A 207 -17.11 41.09 24.67
N HIS A 208 -16.94 40.34 23.57
CA HIS A 208 -16.75 40.93 22.24
C HIS A 208 -17.15 39.93 21.13
N PRO A 209 -17.85 40.38 20.06
CA PRO A 209 -18.36 39.50 19.00
C PRO A 209 -17.27 38.68 18.28
N ASP A 210 -16.04 39.19 18.21
CA ASP A 210 -14.92 38.51 17.55
C ASP A 210 -14.18 37.48 18.44
N ASN A 211 -14.47 37.43 19.74
CA ASN A 211 -13.75 36.53 20.67
C ASN A 211 -13.87 35.08 20.28
N GLY A 212 -15.03 34.63 19.79
CA GLY A 212 -15.21 33.26 19.33
C GLY A 212 -14.25 32.88 18.20
N LYS A 213 -13.95 33.81 17.29
CA LYS A 213 -12.99 33.60 16.20
C LYS A 213 -11.56 33.61 16.72
N ILE A 214 -11.21 34.58 17.57
CA ILE A 214 -9.87 34.73 18.16
C ILE A 214 -9.50 33.49 18.99
N ILE A 215 -10.38 33.07 19.90
CA ILE A 215 -10.19 31.90 20.76
C ILE A 215 -10.04 30.63 19.91
N LYS A 216 -10.89 30.44 18.90
CA LYS A 216 -10.79 29.28 18.00
C LYS A 216 -9.43 29.21 17.30
N GLU A 217 -8.91 30.34 16.85
CA GLU A 217 -7.60 30.42 16.20
C GLU A 217 -6.45 30.17 17.18
N ILE A 218 -6.53 30.71 18.40
CA ILE A 218 -5.59 30.44 19.50
C ILE A 218 -5.56 28.94 19.83
N VAL A 219 -6.73 28.34 20.05
CA VAL A 219 -6.89 26.90 20.33
C VAL A 219 -6.26 26.06 19.23
N SER A 220 -6.60 26.35 17.96
CA SER A 220 -6.08 25.59 16.83
C SER A 220 -4.56 25.68 16.72
N CYS A 221 -4.00 26.88 16.94
CA CYS A 221 -2.55 27.09 16.91
C CYS A 221 -1.83 26.34 18.04
N PHE A 222 -2.30 26.44 19.28
CA PHE A 222 -1.67 25.74 20.41
C PHE A 222 -1.81 24.23 20.33
N VAL A 223 -2.96 23.72 19.84
CA VAL A 223 -3.15 22.28 19.58
C VAL A 223 -2.16 21.79 18.53
N CYS A 224 -2.07 22.49 17.40
CA CYS A 224 -1.13 22.15 16.33
C CYS A 224 0.32 22.13 16.84
N LYS A 225 0.71 23.15 17.59
CA LYS A 225 2.05 23.24 18.21
C LYS A 225 2.34 22.13 19.19
N TYR A 226 1.39 21.80 20.06
CA TYR A 226 1.56 20.72 21.02
C TYR A 226 1.73 19.39 20.30
N GLN A 227 0.84 19.08 19.35
CA GLN A 227 0.93 17.84 18.56
C GLN A 227 2.28 17.73 17.84
N ILE A 228 2.73 18.79 17.17
CA ILE A 228 4.02 18.81 16.46
C ILE A 228 5.20 18.68 17.43
N SER A 229 5.22 19.46 18.51
CA SER A 229 6.35 19.45 19.46
C SER A 229 6.42 18.11 20.20
N TYR A 230 5.28 17.55 20.60
CA TYR A 230 5.20 16.22 21.18
C TYR A 230 5.73 15.17 20.22
N ILE A 231 5.28 15.18 18.96
CA ILE A 231 5.76 14.27 17.93
C ILE A 231 7.29 14.38 17.79
N CYS A 232 7.82 15.59 17.63
CA CYS A 232 9.24 15.81 17.39
C CYS A 232 10.12 15.47 18.61
N GLU A 233 9.64 15.66 19.83
CA GLU A 233 10.42 15.50 21.08
C GLU A 233 10.23 14.15 21.77
N LYS A 234 9.07 13.51 21.61
CA LYS A 234 8.67 12.31 22.37
C LYS A 234 8.49 11.06 21.53
N THR A 235 8.62 11.17 20.21
CA THR A 235 8.52 10.02 19.30
C THR A 235 9.70 9.97 18.35
N ASP A 236 9.95 8.79 17.80
CA ASP A 236 11.07 8.54 16.88
C ASP A 236 10.76 8.90 15.42
N ILE A 237 9.56 9.42 15.12
CA ILE A 237 9.10 9.59 13.73
C ILE A 237 9.75 10.78 13.01
N SER A 238 10.42 11.67 13.76
CA SER A 238 11.26 12.75 13.22
C SER A 238 12.72 12.31 12.99
N ASN A 239 13.08 11.06 13.32
CA ASN A 239 14.43 10.55 13.11
C ASN A 239 14.60 10.08 11.65
N PRO A 240 15.45 10.75 10.86
CA PRO A 240 15.62 10.41 9.44
C PRO A 240 16.13 8.98 9.23
N GLU A 241 17.01 8.47 10.10
CA GLU A 241 17.55 7.11 9.95
C GLU A 241 16.47 6.05 10.18
N LEU A 242 15.60 6.23 11.18
CA LEU A 242 14.52 5.28 11.47
C LEU A 242 13.43 5.32 10.38
N VAL A 243 13.13 6.50 9.82
CA VAL A 243 12.24 6.61 8.67
C VAL A 243 12.83 5.89 7.46
N ILE A 244 14.11 6.14 7.15
CA ILE A 244 14.84 5.50 6.05
C ILE A 244 14.88 3.97 6.24
N ASP A 245 15.17 3.50 7.45
CA ASP A 245 15.16 2.08 7.80
C ASP A 245 13.79 1.47 7.55
N SER A 246 12.73 2.12 8.03
CA SER A 246 11.37 1.62 7.84
C SER A 246 10.96 1.57 6.36
N ILE A 247 11.36 2.56 5.55
CA ILE A 247 11.11 2.54 4.09
C ILE A 247 11.91 1.42 3.42
N ALA A 248 13.19 1.27 3.78
CA ALA A 248 14.05 0.22 3.22
C ALA A 248 13.57 -1.19 3.60
N GLU A 249 13.07 -1.36 4.83
CA GLU A 249 12.49 -2.62 5.30
C GLU A 249 11.17 -2.93 4.60
N SER A 250 10.39 -1.93 4.24
CA SER A 250 9.18 -2.15 3.44
C SER A 250 9.45 -2.74 2.06
N ILE A 251 10.65 -2.52 1.51
CA ILE A 251 11.02 -3.07 0.21
C ILE A 251 11.15 -4.59 0.33
N GLY A 252 10.46 -5.31 -0.53
CA GLY A 252 10.39 -6.78 -0.57
C GLY A 252 9.14 -7.37 0.11
N PHE A 253 8.32 -6.56 0.78
CA PHE A 253 7.03 -7.01 1.33
C PHE A 253 5.90 -6.69 0.36
N THR A 254 5.38 -7.69 -0.36
CA THR A 254 4.44 -7.50 -1.48
C THR A 254 2.97 -7.73 -1.14
N ASN A 255 2.67 -8.27 0.05
CA ASN A 255 1.39 -8.94 0.29
C ASN A 255 0.44 -8.22 1.24
N TYR A 256 0.91 -7.23 1.99
CA TYR A 256 0.14 -6.45 2.96
C TYR A 256 0.75 -5.04 3.10
N SER A 257 0.10 -4.18 3.90
CA SER A 257 0.48 -2.80 4.14
C SER A 257 1.97 -2.62 4.34
N ASN A 258 2.45 -1.53 3.76
CA ASN A 258 3.84 -1.16 3.80
C ASN A 258 4.29 -0.92 5.26
N ILE A 259 5.44 -1.48 5.67
CA ILE A 259 5.94 -1.39 7.06
C ILE A 259 6.02 0.06 7.53
N PHE A 260 6.52 0.97 6.68
CA PHE A 260 6.52 2.40 6.95
C PHE A 260 5.11 2.95 7.21
N VAL A 261 4.15 2.68 6.33
CA VAL A 261 2.78 3.18 6.49
C VAL A 261 2.09 2.60 7.73
N ASP A 262 2.29 1.30 8.00
CA ASP A 262 1.78 0.62 9.19
C ASP A 262 2.40 1.19 10.47
N ASN A 263 3.72 1.41 10.51
CA ASN A 263 4.41 2.03 11.64
C ASN A 263 3.87 3.44 11.95
N LEU A 264 3.59 4.25 10.91
CA LEU A 264 2.96 5.56 11.09
C LEU A 264 1.53 5.44 11.62
N GLY A 265 0.76 4.47 11.12
CA GLY A 265 -0.59 4.16 11.61
C GLY A 265 -0.61 3.73 13.07
N LYS A 266 0.29 2.82 13.46
CA LYS A 266 0.49 2.35 14.85
C LYS A 266 0.90 3.49 15.77
N THR A 267 1.83 4.34 15.33
CA THR A 267 2.25 5.52 16.10
C THR A 267 1.05 6.43 16.39
N SER A 268 0.22 6.72 15.39
CA SER A 268 -0.99 7.53 15.60
C SER A 268 -1.98 6.90 16.58
N ARG A 269 -2.12 5.57 16.60
CA ARG A 269 -3.01 4.84 17.53
C ARG A 269 -2.47 4.81 18.96
N ASN A 270 -1.15 4.77 19.12
CA ASN A 270 -0.46 4.72 20.41
C ASN A 270 -0.34 6.09 21.09
N LEU A 271 -0.90 7.16 20.51
CA LEU A 271 -0.89 8.52 21.04
C LEU A 271 -2.32 9.02 21.40
N PRO A 272 -3.07 8.32 22.26
CA PRO A 272 -4.45 8.71 22.60
C PRO A 272 -4.53 10.08 23.29
N LEU A 273 -3.45 10.50 23.96
CA LEU A 273 -3.34 11.83 24.58
C LEU A 273 -3.37 12.96 23.55
N LEU A 274 -2.94 12.72 22.30
CA LEU A 274 -2.96 13.71 21.23
C LEU A 274 -4.25 13.67 20.41
N SER A 275 -4.84 12.49 20.25
CA SER A 275 -6.04 12.30 19.41
C SER A 275 -7.27 13.01 19.99
N LYS A 276 -7.35 13.22 21.31
CA LYS A 276 -8.43 14.03 21.93
C LYS A 276 -8.48 15.47 21.40
N TYR A 277 -7.37 15.98 20.86
CA TYR A 277 -7.29 17.34 20.33
C TYR A 277 -7.56 17.44 18.81
N ASP A 278 -7.75 16.32 18.09
CA ASP A 278 -7.89 16.32 16.63
C ASP A 278 -9.03 17.21 16.12
N ARG A 279 -10.14 17.32 16.87
CA ARG A 279 -11.28 18.19 16.51
C ARG A 279 -10.95 19.69 16.47
N PHE A 280 -9.81 20.09 17.03
CA PHE A 280 -9.35 21.47 17.09
C PHE A 280 -8.19 21.75 16.13
N SER A 281 -7.59 20.71 15.55
CA SER A 281 -6.52 20.85 14.57
C SER A 281 -7.09 20.98 13.16
N ASN A 282 -6.39 21.74 12.30
CA ASN A 282 -6.72 21.83 10.88
C ASN A 282 -6.32 20.56 10.11
N LEU A 283 -5.38 19.79 10.65
CA LEU A 283 -4.91 18.53 10.10
C LEU A 283 -5.04 17.44 11.16
N ASN A 284 -5.59 16.28 10.79
CA ASN A 284 -5.64 15.16 11.72
C ASN A 284 -4.22 14.69 12.09
N LEU A 285 -4.08 14.10 13.28
CA LEU A 285 -2.79 13.65 13.81
C LEU A 285 -2.02 12.74 12.85
N LEU A 286 -2.70 11.81 12.17
CA LEU A 286 -2.06 10.90 11.22
C LEU A 286 -1.43 11.63 10.03
N LYS A 287 -2.07 12.68 9.50
CA LYS A 287 -1.49 13.52 8.43
C LYS A 287 -0.30 14.30 8.93
N ILE A 288 -0.34 14.85 10.14
CA ILE A 288 0.80 15.55 10.76
C ILE A 288 1.98 14.59 10.91
N ILE A 289 1.75 13.38 11.43
CA ILE A 289 2.76 12.33 11.57
C ILE A 289 3.41 12.00 10.22
N LYS A 290 2.60 11.77 9.18
CA LYS A 290 3.08 11.49 7.82
C LYS A 290 3.88 12.65 7.24
N LEU A 291 3.41 13.88 7.42
CA LEU A 291 4.12 15.09 6.96
C LEU A 291 5.49 15.22 7.63
N ILE A 292 5.56 15.12 8.96
CA ILE A 292 6.83 15.23 9.68
C ILE A 292 7.78 14.12 9.25
N SER A 293 7.32 12.86 9.20
CA SER A 293 8.15 11.71 8.81
C SER A 293 8.67 11.82 7.37
N CYS A 294 7.82 12.22 6.42
CA CYS A 294 8.26 12.41 5.03
C CYS A 294 9.10 13.68 4.86
N SER A 295 8.97 14.68 5.74
CA SER A 295 9.77 15.91 5.68
C SER A 295 11.22 15.72 6.09
N VAL A 296 11.60 14.60 6.72
CA VAL A 296 12.98 14.33 7.20
C VAL A 296 13.80 13.44 6.24
N ILE A 297 13.23 13.07 5.09
CA ILE A 297 13.94 12.36 4.01
C ILE A 297 14.14 13.24 2.79
N THR A 298 14.96 12.78 1.85
CA THR A 298 15.20 13.47 0.58
C THR A 298 14.05 13.23 -0.40
N ASP A 299 13.89 14.14 -1.35
CA ASP A 299 12.94 13.97 -2.45
C ASP A 299 13.26 12.71 -3.28
N ASP A 300 14.53 12.34 -3.44
CA ASP A 300 14.93 11.14 -4.17
C ASP A 300 14.37 9.86 -3.51
N ILE A 301 14.50 9.76 -2.18
CA ILE A 301 13.97 8.62 -1.41
C ILE A 301 12.44 8.61 -1.47
N LEU A 302 11.79 9.75 -1.28
CA LEU A 302 10.32 9.84 -1.32
C LEU A 302 9.77 9.50 -2.71
N ASN A 303 10.40 10.00 -3.77
CA ASN A 303 10.02 9.70 -5.16
C ASN A 303 10.22 8.23 -5.50
N PHE A 304 11.34 7.66 -5.08
CA PHE A 304 11.60 6.24 -5.25
C PHE A 304 10.59 5.38 -4.49
N PHE A 305 10.26 5.76 -3.26
CA PHE A 305 9.26 5.05 -2.46
C PHE A 305 7.86 5.11 -3.08
N LEU A 306 7.46 6.26 -3.62
CA LEU A 306 6.21 6.39 -4.38
C LEU A 306 6.20 5.51 -5.63
N TYR A 307 7.31 5.51 -6.38
CA TYR A 307 7.49 4.61 -7.52
C TYR A 307 7.36 3.15 -7.09
N TYR A 308 7.95 2.79 -5.96
CA TYR A 308 7.88 1.44 -5.41
C TYR A 308 6.46 1.02 -5.00
N LEU A 309 5.74 1.89 -4.29
CA LEU A 309 4.33 1.65 -3.93
C LEU A 309 3.45 1.45 -5.17
N GLU A 310 3.73 2.20 -6.25
CA GLU A 310 3.06 2.05 -7.53
C GLU A 310 3.40 0.72 -8.21
N TYR A 311 4.68 0.33 -8.23
CA TYR A 311 5.14 -0.96 -8.74
C TYR A 311 4.48 -2.15 -8.02
N GLN A 312 4.25 -2.03 -6.71
CA GLN A 312 3.57 -3.04 -5.91
C GLN A 312 2.03 -2.98 -5.97
N GLU A 313 1.46 -2.01 -6.67
CA GLU A 313 0.02 -1.74 -6.75
C GLU A 313 -0.64 -1.43 -5.38
N HIS A 314 0.11 -0.85 -4.43
CA HIS A 314 -0.41 -0.38 -3.14
C HIS A 314 -1.20 0.93 -3.28
N SER A 315 -2.33 0.88 -3.98
CA SER A 315 -3.06 2.07 -4.45
C SER A 315 -3.49 3.01 -3.32
N TYR A 316 -3.93 2.48 -2.18
CA TYR A 316 -4.34 3.29 -1.02
C TYR A 316 -3.16 3.99 -0.34
N ASP A 317 -2.08 3.25 -0.07
CA ASP A 317 -0.85 3.80 0.51
C ASP A 317 -0.25 4.85 -0.44
N LEU A 318 -0.22 4.55 -1.74
CA LEU A 318 0.26 5.44 -2.80
C LEU A 318 -0.52 6.77 -2.82
N LEU A 319 -1.86 6.71 -2.82
CA LEU A 319 -2.69 7.91 -2.79
C LEU A 319 -2.42 8.74 -1.52
N SER A 320 -2.34 8.08 -0.37
CA SER A 320 -2.06 8.76 0.89
C SER A 320 -0.69 9.44 0.89
N ILE A 321 0.37 8.78 0.39
CA ILE A 321 1.70 9.39 0.34
C ILE A 321 1.81 10.43 -0.78
N LYS A 322 1.09 10.29 -1.91
CA LYS A 322 1.00 11.33 -2.96
C LYS A 322 0.36 12.62 -2.43
N GLU A 323 -0.70 12.50 -1.63
CA GLU A 323 -1.31 13.65 -0.92
C GLU A 323 -0.27 14.34 0.00
N ILE A 324 0.49 13.56 0.77
CA ILE A 324 1.52 14.08 1.66
C ILE A 324 2.63 14.80 0.88
N LYS A 325 3.08 14.24 -0.25
CA LYS A 325 4.06 14.90 -1.12
C LYS A 325 3.54 16.25 -1.64
N TYR A 326 2.28 16.33 -2.06
CA TYR A 326 1.68 17.58 -2.49
C TYR A 326 1.69 18.63 -1.37
N LEU A 327 1.27 18.23 -0.17
CA LEU A 327 1.28 19.10 1.01
C LEU A 327 2.69 19.55 1.42
N LEU A 328 3.71 18.68 1.29
CA LEU A 328 5.11 19.05 1.52
C LEU A 328 5.62 20.14 0.57
N CYS A 329 5.03 20.29 -0.63
CA CYS A 329 5.37 21.39 -1.54
C CYS A 329 4.67 22.71 -1.16
N GLU A 330 3.45 22.66 -0.60
CA GLU A 330 2.66 23.85 -0.26
C GLU A 330 3.05 24.44 1.11
N ILE A 331 3.14 23.59 2.14
CA ILE A 331 3.28 24.01 3.54
C ILE A 331 4.58 24.78 3.83
N PRO A 332 5.74 24.55 3.20
CA PRO A 332 6.94 25.36 3.47
C PRO A 332 6.78 26.86 3.18
N SER A 333 5.76 27.23 2.39
CA SER A 333 5.42 28.63 2.08
C SER A 333 4.61 29.32 3.18
N THR A 334 4.09 28.58 4.17
CA THR A 334 3.33 29.14 5.28
C THR A 334 4.27 29.67 6.37
N THR A 335 3.82 30.72 7.09
CA THR A 335 4.57 31.29 8.22
C THR A 335 4.26 30.62 9.56
N ASP A 336 3.37 29.63 9.55
CA ASP A 336 2.92 28.88 10.72
C ASP A 336 4.01 27.94 11.26
N TYR A 337 3.75 27.35 12.43
CA TYR A 337 4.73 26.52 13.11
C TYR A 337 5.10 25.25 12.32
N LEU A 338 4.11 24.60 11.70
CA LEU A 338 4.34 23.42 10.87
C LEU A 338 5.19 23.75 9.63
N GLY A 339 4.87 24.84 8.93
CA GLY A 339 5.63 25.34 7.78
C GLY A 339 7.09 25.60 8.10
N LYS A 340 7.38 26.21 9.26
CA LYS A 340 8.75 26.42 9.75
C LYS A 340 9.50 25.10 9.96
N ILE A 341 8.89 24.15 10.66
CA ILE A 341 9.52 22.84 10.94
C ILE A 341 9.78 22.06 9.64
N ILE A 342 8.80 22.00 8.74
CA ILE A 342 8.95 21.30 7.45
C ILE A 342 10.03 21.98 6.61
N LYS A 343 10.06 23.30 6.53
CA LYS A 343 11.09 24.05 5.81
C LYS A 343 12.48 23.81 6.39
N GLU A 344 12.62 23.80 7.70
CA GLU A 344 13.88 23.52 8.38
C GLU A 344 14.36 22.08 8.10
N ASN A 345 13.45 21.10 8.18
CA ASN A 345 13.77 19.71 7.84
C ASN A 345 14.19 19.59 6.37
N ALA A 346 13.45 20.19 5.44
CA ALA A 346 13.77 20.17 4.01
C ALA A 346 15.17 20.74 3.73
N LEU A 347 15.53 21.87 4.35
CA LEU A 347 16.86 22.47 4.24
C LEU A 347 17.95 21.53 4.79
N LYS A 348 17.75 20.99 6.01
CA LYS A 348 18.69 20.05 6.64
C LYS A 348 18.89 18.78 5.82
N ASN A 349 17.82 18.27 5.21
CA ASN A 349 17.91 17.06 4.38
C ASN A 349 18.60 17.34 3.06
N GLN A 350 18.39 18.52 2.48
CA GLN A 350 19.08 18.92 1.25
C GLN A 350 20.59 19.01 1.48
N GLU A 351 21.01 19.59 2.61
CA GLU A 351 22.42 19.64 3.04
C GLU A 351 23.01 18.24 3.24
N LYS A 352 22.21 17.30 3.75
CA LYS A 352 22.61 15.91 4.02
C LYS A 352 22.21 14.92 2.93
N SER A 353 21.77 15.39 1.76
CA SER A 353 21.06 14.53 0.78
C SER A 353 21.88 13.32 0.36
N LEU A 354 23.16 13.54 0.01
CA LEU A 354 24.07 12.47 -0.37
C LEU A 354 24.24 11.42 0.74
N HIS A 355 24.32 11.86 1.99
CA HIS A 355 24.47 10.98 3.14
C HIS A 355 23.21 10.15 3.42
N LEU A 356 22.03 10.78 3.38
CA LEU A 356 20.75 10.10 3.57
C LEU A 356 20.47 9.08 2.45
N ASN A 357 20.73 9.46 1.19
CA ASN A 357 20.61 8.54 0.06
C ASN A 357 21.57 7.34 0.18
N GLU A 358 22.79 7.56 0.68
CA GLU A 358 23.75 6.50 0.96
C GLU A 358 23.28 5.57 2.09
N ILE A 359 22.68 6.12 3.16
CA ILE A 359 22.09 5.30 4.24
C ILE A 359 20.96 4.44 3.69
N PHE A 360 20.01 5.04 2.95
CA PHE A 360 18.88 4.32 2.40
C PHE A 360 19.31 3.13 1.55
N ALA A 361 20.25 3.36 0.63
CA ALA A 361 20.82 2.33 -0.19
C ALA A 361 21.51 1.21 0.61
N LYS A 362 22.34 1.56 1.59
CA LYS A 362 22.96 0.57 2.49
C LYS A 362 21.90 -0.25 3.21
N LYS A 363 20.82 0.37 3.65
CA LYS A 363 19.73 -0.29 4.37
C LYS A 363 18.93 -1.22 3.47
N ILE A 364 18.64 -0.88 2.22
CA ILE A 364 18.07 -1.82 1.24
C ILE A 364 18.94 -3.08 1.12
N ILE A 365 20.26 -2.90 1.01
CA ILE A 365 21.20 -4.01 0.90
C ILE A 365 21.24 -4.84 2.19
N LEU A 366 21.31 -4.21 3.35
CA LEU A 366 21.35 -4.91 4.64
C LEU A 366 20.05 -5.68 4.93
N SER A 367 18.91 -5.16 4.47
CA SER A 367 17.61 -5.82 4.56
C SER A 367 17.60 -7.20 3.89
N ILE A 368 18.46 -7.45 2.89
CA ILE A 368 18.61 -8.77 2.27
C ILE A 368 19.06 -9.81 3.31
N THR A 369 20.14 -9.50 4.04
CA THR A 369 20.69 -10.43 5.04
C THR A 369 19.80 -10.58 6.28
N LYS A 370 18.99 -9.55 6.58
CA LYS A 370 17.99 -9.61 7.65
C LYS A 370 16.79 -10.49 7.26
N ASN A 371 16.32 -10.38 6.02
CA ASN A 371 15.05 -10.96 5.58
C ASN A 371 15.19 -12.34 4.92
N SER A 372 16.37 -12.69 4.41
CA SER A 372 16.64 -13.98 3.77
C SER A 372 17.90 -14.67 4.34
N PRO A 373 18.05 -14.80 5.68
CA PRO A 373 19.28 -15.33 6.28
C PRO A 373 19.43 -16.84 6.05
N VAL A 374 20.65 -17.27 5.76
CA VAL A 374 21.06 -18.68 5.82
C VAL A 374 22.27 -18.73 6.75
N ILE A 375 22.10 -19.32 7.93
CA ILE A 375 23.22 -19.54 8.84
C ILE A 375 23.87 -20.87 8.45
N ASP A 376 25.13 -20.84 8.03
CA ASP A 376 25.86 -22.09 7.77
C ASP A 376 26.24 -22.81 9.07
N SER A 377 26.73 -24.04 8.95
CA SER A 377 27.18 -24.84 10.09
C SER A 377 28.35 -24.23 10.87
N SER A 378 28.98 -23.17 10.34
CA SER A 378 30.08 -22.43 10.96
C SER A 378 29.61 -21.12 11.59
N GLY A 379 28.32 -20.77 11.48
CA GLY A 379 27.74 -19.54 11.99
C GLY A 379 27.90 -18.33 11.07
N ASN A 380 28.38 -18.48 9.82
CA ASN A 380 28.46 -17.36 8.89
C ASN A 380 27.08 -17.04 8.29
N THR A 381 26.81 -15.74 8.14
CA THR A 381 25.58 -15.23 7.56
C THR A 381 25.66 -15.27 6.02
N ASN A 382 25.02 -16.26 5.42
CA ASN A 382 24.74 -16.33 3.99
C ASN A 382 23.35 -15.76 3.68
N ALA A 383 23.05 -15.56 2.39
CA ALA A 383 21.72 -15.14 1.96
C ALA A 383 21.10 -16.19 1.02
N LYS A 384 19.81 -16.46 1.21
CA LYS A 384 19.01 -17.28 0.28
C LYS A 384 18.74 -16.46 -0.98
N LEU A 385 18.98 -17.04 -2.16
CA LEU A 385 18.57 -16.44 -3.43
C LEU A 385 17.10 -16.77 -3.67
N ASP A 386 16.23 -15.84 -3.31
CA ASP A 386 14.77 -15.97 -3.39
C ASP A 386 14.13 -14.74 -4.08
N LYS A 387 12.80 -14.76 -4.24
CA LYS A 387 12.09 -13.65 -4.87
C LYS A 387 12.29 -12.34 -4.11
N LYS A 388 12.29 -12.36 -2.78
CA LYS A 388 12.37 -11.17 -1.91
C LYS A 388 13.73 -10.48 -2.02
N SER A 389 14.82 -11.24 -1.91
CA SER A 389 16.19 -10.76 -2.06
C SER A 389 16.47 -10.23 -3.47
N ILE A 390 15.94 -10.86 -4.52
CA ILE A 390 16.05 -10.33 -5.88
C ILE A 390 15.23 -9.06 -6.10
N THR A 391 14.04 -8.95 -5.52
CA THR A 391 13.29 -7.69 -5.53
C THR A 391 14.09 -6.59 -4.84
N LEU A 392 14.66 -6.84 -3.66
CA LEU A 392 15.51 -5.88 -2.95
C LEU A 392 16.70 -5.41 -3.79
N LEU A 393 17.43 -6.34 -4.42
CA LEU A 393 18.56 -5.99 -5.29
C LEU A 393 18.13 -5.25 -6.56
N SER A 394 16.99 -5.61 -7.16
CA SER A 394 16.46 -4.93 -8.34
C SER A 394 16.06 -3.49 -8.02
N MET A 395 15.42 -3.29 -6.86
CA MET A 395 15.03 -1.98 -6.35
C MET A 395 16.26 -1.13 -6.00
N ALA A 396 17.31 -1.73 -5.42
CA ALA A 396 18.58 -1.06 -5.22
C ALA A 396 19.20 -0.59 -6.55
N LYS A 397 19.21 -1.46 -7.58
CA LYS A 397 19.69 -1.14 -8.93
C LYS A 397 18.91 0.04 -9.54
N GLU A 398 17.59 0.03 -9.42
CA GLU A 398 16.74 1.12 -9.92
C GLU A 398 17.03 2.44 -9.20
N PHE A 399 17.15 2.41 -7.87
CA PHE A 399 17.52 3.60 -7.09
C PHE A 399 18.88 4.18 -7.50
N PHE A 400 19.88 3.34 -7.78
CA PHE A 400 21.20 3.77 -8.24
C PHE A 400 21.19 4.31 -9.65
N SER A 401 20.44 3.68 -10.55
CA SER A 401 20.28 4.15 -11.92
C SER A 401 19.68 5.57 -11.97
N ILE A 402 18.84 5.92 -10.99
CA ILE A 402 18.27 7.27 -10.83
C ILE A 402 19.28 8.22 -10.16
N ASN A 403 20.23 7.70 -9.35
CA ASN A 403 21.17 8.48 -8.54
C ASN A 403 22.65 8.06 -8.76
N PRO A 404 23.28 8.41 -9.91
CA PRO A 404 24.63 7.92 -10.26
C PRO A 404 25.73 8.31 -9.26
N THR A 405 25.64 9.48 -8.62
CA THR A 405 26.62 9.92 -7.62
C THR A 405 26.61 9.05 -6.35
N VAL A 406 25.46 8.48 -6.02
CA VAL A 406 25.27 7.58 -4.88
C VAL A 406 25.84 6.20 -5.23
N GLU A 407 25.70 5.78 -6.48
CA GLU A 407 26.23 4.52 -7.02
C GLU A 407 27.74 4.38 -6.81
N GLU A 408 28.56 5.39 -7.15
CA GLU A 408 30.03 5.30 -7.05
C GLU A 408 30.53 5.00 -5.63
N LYS A 409 29.99 5.70 -4.62
CA LYS A 409 30.37 5.49 -3.21
C LYS A 409 29.87 4.17 -2.65
N LEU A 410 28.65 3.79 -3.04
CA LEU A 410 28.06 2.52 -2.66
C LEU A 410 28.72 1.36 -3.35
N GLN A 411 29.30 1.54 -4.54
CA GLN A 411 30.04 0.49 -5.22
C GLN A 411 31.15 -0.05 -4.32
N VAL A 412 31.90 0.81 -3.63
CA VAL A 412 32.88 0.40 -2.61
C VAL A 412 32.25 -0.42 -1.49
N PHE A 413 31.08 0.01 -0.99
CA PHE A 413 30.33 -0.73 0.03
C PHE A 413 29.83 -2.09 -0.48
N LEU A 414 29.24 -2.14 -1.68
CA LEU A 414 28.76 -3.33 -2.39
C LEU A 414 29.92 -4.32 -2.62
N GLU A 415 31.07 -3.82 -3.04
CA GLU A 415 32.29 -4.61 -3.21
C GLU A 415 32.75 -5.23 -1.90
N SER A 416 32.63 -4.52 -0.78
CA SER A 416 33.01 -5.06 0.53
C SER A 416 31.96 -6.01 1.13
N LYS A 417 30.66 -5.74 0.92
CA LYS A 417 29.55 -6.44 1.58
C LYS A 417 28.84 -7.44 0.69
N LEU A 418 28.32 -7.04 -0.46
CA LEU A 418 27.59 -7.97 -1.34
C LEU A 418 28.52 -9.02 -1.97
N LYS A 419 29.76 -8.67 -2.35
CA LYS A 419 30.71 -9.67 -2.85
C LYS A 419 31.11 -10.70 -1.78
N SER A 420 30.92 -10.38 -0.50
CA SER A 420 31.20 -11.30 0.63
C SER A 420 30.04 -12.24 0.97
N ILE A 421 28.83 -11.94 0.49
CA ILE A 421 27.65 -12.79 0.70
C ILE A 421 27.73 -13.98 -0.24
N TYR A 422 27.67 -15.18 0.33
CA TYR A 422 27.41 -16.38 -0.45
C TYR A 422 25.90 -16.56 -0.65
N TRP A 423 25.48 -16.59 -1.91
CA TRP A 423 24.10 -16.78 -2.33
C TRP A 423 23.77 -18.26 -2.49
N ASP A 424 22.87 -18.78 -1.65
CA ASP A 424 22.38 -20.15 -1.74
C ASP A 424 21.31 -20.28 -2.83
N THR A 425 21.58 -21.09 -3.85
CA THR A 425 20.72 -21.28 -5.03
C THR A 425 19.98 -22.62 -5.05
N ARG A 426 20.14 -23.45 -4.01
CA ARG A 426 19.67 -24.85 -3.98
C ARG A 426 18.18 -24.96 -4.36
N TYR A 427 17.34 -24.15 -3.72
CA TYR A 427 15.88 -24.18 -3.88
C TYR A 427 15.32 -23.06 -4.77
N THR A 428 16.18 -22.31 -5.45
CA THR A 428 15.77 -21.18 -6.30
C THR A 428 15.11 -21.66 -7.60
N SER A 429 13.99 -21.06 -7.96
CA SER A 429 13.24 -21.31 -9.19
C SER A 429 13.92 -20.70 -10.42
N ILE A 430 13.53 -21.16 -11.62
CA ILE A 430 14.08 -20.67 -12.90
C ILE A 430 13.78 -19.18 -13.09
N SER A 431 12.59 -18.71 -12.69
CA SER A 431 12.20 -17.30 -12.82
C SER A 431 13.06 -16.38 -11.94
N VAL A 432 13.32 -16.78 -10.70
CA VAL A 432 14.20 -16.01 -9.80
C VAL A 432 15.63 -16.02 -10.32
N LEU A 433 16.15 -17.16 -10.79
CA LEU A 433 17.50 -17.23 -11.36
C LEU A 433 17.66 -16.36 -12.60
N GLU A 434 16.69 -16.36 -13.52
CA GLU A 434 16.70 -15.47 -14.68
C GLU A 434 16.77 -14.00 -14.28
N SER A 435 15.87 -13.60 -13.36
CA SER A 435 15.83 -12.23 -12.83
C SER A 435 17.17 -11.83 -12.20
N SER A 436 17.79 -12.78 -11.49
CA SER A 436 19.10 -12.63 -10.85
C SER A 436 20.21 -12.32 -11.85
N ILE A 437 20.19 -12.90 -13.06
CA ILE A 437 21.27 -12.71 -14.06
C ILE A 437 21.46 -11.23 -14.38
N SER A 438 20.36 -10.50 -14.61
CA SER A 438 20.42 -9.09 -15.00
C SER A 438 20.90 -8.18 -13.86
N VAL A 439 20.61 -8.56 -12.62
CA VAL A 439 20.91 -7.80 -11.41
C VAL A 439 22.35 -8.07 -10.96
N PHE A 440 22.75 -9.34 -10.93
CA PHE A 440 24.11 -9.76 -10.58
C PHE A 440 25.12 -9.25 -11.60
N SER A 441 24.75 -9.20 -12.89
CA SER A 441 25.59 -8.60 -13.92
C SER A 441 25.78 -7.10 -13.73
N TYR A 442 24.74 -6.39 -13.29
CA TYR A 442 24.81 -4.94 -13.05
C TYR A 442 25.77 -4.63 -11.89
N PHE A 443 25.70 -5.41 -10.83
CA PHE A 443 26.51 -5.24 -9.63
C PHE A 443 27.89 -5.91 -9.68
N ASP A 444 28.26 -6.55 -10.79
CA ASP A 444 29.50 -7.32 -10.94
C ASP A 444 29.75 -8.29 -9.76
N LEU A 445 28.70 -9.03 -9.39
CA LEU A 445 28.77 -9.98 -8.28
C LEU A 445 29.53 -11.24 -8.72
N ALA A 446 30.47 -11.71 -7.88
CA ALA A 446 31.34 -12.85 -8.19
C ALA A 446 30.58 -14.12 -8.60
N GLN A 447 29.37 -14.32 -8.08
CA GLN A 447 28.53 -15.49 -8.40
C GLN A 447 27.74 -15.37 -9.72
N TYR A 448 27.85 -14.27 -10.48
CA TYR A 448 27.13 -14.08 -11.75
C TYR A 448 27.28 -15.27 -12.72
N SER A 449 28.51 -15.72 -12.95
CA SER A 449 28.80 -16.84 -13.84
C SER A 449 28.17 -18.13 -13.34
N SER A 450 28.27 -18.40 -12.04
CA SER A 450 27.69 -19.59 -11.40
C SER A 450 26.16 -19.60 -11.46
N ILE A 451 25.50 -18.45 -11.26
CA ILE A 451 24.04 -18.32 -11.37
C ILE A 451 23.59 -18.54 -12.80
N ARG A 452 24.30 -17.98 -13.79
CA ARG A 452 23.99 -18.20 -15.20
C ARG A 452 24.13 -19.67 -15.58
N THR A 453 25.18 -20.35 -15.10
CA THR A 453 25.35 -21.79 -15.30
C THR A 453 24.23 -22.60 -14.63
N GLU A 454 23.87 -22.28 -13.40
CA GLU A 454 22.79 -22.98 -12.68
C GLU A 454 21.41 -22.73 -13.32
N PHE A 455 21.15 -21.52 -13.81
CA PHE A 455 19.97 -21.19 -14.61
C PHE A 455 19.88 -22.08 -15.85
N LEU A 456 20.93 -22.11 -16.69
CA LEU A 456 20.94 -22.93 -17.91
C LEU A 456 20.77 -24.42 -17.59
N LYS A 457 21.38 -24.88 -16.50
CA LYS A 457 21.26 -26.26 -16.01
C LYS A 457 19.84 -26.58 -15.55
N LYS A 458 19.20 -25.73 -14.74
CA LYS A 458 17.81 -25.94 -14.28
C LYS A 458 16.81 -25.85 -15.43
N VAL A 459 17.05 -24.97 -16.40
CA VAL A 459 16.29 -24.91 -17.65
C VAL A 459 16.40 -26.22 -18.42
N ASP A 460 17.61 -26.72 -18.68
CA ASP A 460 17.78 -27.99 -19.41
C ASP A 460 17.18 -29.17 -18.63
N LEU A 461 17.33 -29.21 -17.30
CA LEU A 461 16.69 -30.21 -16.44
C LEU A 461 15.17 -30.16 -16.55
N LYS A 462 14.53 -28.98 -16.48
CA LYS A 462 13.07 -28.86 -16.61
C LYS A 462 12.60 -29.23 -18.01
N ILE A 463 13.31 -28.82 -19.06
CA ILE A 463 13.01 -29.24 -20.44
C ILE A 463 13.13 -30.76 -20.58
N ASN A 464 14.16 -31.38 -19.97
CA ASN A 464 14.34 -32.84 -19.95
C ASN A 464 13.22 -33.54 -19.17
N GLU A 465 12.79 -32.98 -18.04
CA GLU A 465 11.67 -33.49 -17.24
C GLU A 465 10.37 -33.48 -18.04
N LEU A 466 10.03 -32.35 -18.67
CA LEU A 466 8.85 -32.22 -19.54
C LEU A 466 8.94 -33.19 -20.72
N ALA A 467 10.10 -33.28 -21.37
CA ALA A 467 10.32 -34.23 -22.45
C ALA A 467 10.14 -35.68 -21.99
N LYS A 468 10.63 -36.06 -20.80
CA LYS A 468 10.44 -37.40 -20.22
C LYS A 468 8.97 -37.70 -19.91
N ILE A 469 8.21 -36.72 -19.43
CA ILE A 469 6.76 -36.87 -19.21
C ILE A 469 6.06 -37.19 -20.54
N ILE A 470 6.41 -36.45 -21.60
CA ILE A 470 5.88 -36.69 -22.95
C ILE A 470 6.32 -38.07 -23.46
N VAL A 471 7.60 -38.44 -23.33
CA VAL A 471 8.12 -39.77 -23.74
C VAL A 471 7.35 -40.88 -23.05
N LYS A 472 7.24 -40.84 -21.72
CA LYS A 472 6.51 -41.85 -20.94
C LYS A 472 5.08 -41.97 -21.45
N GLY A 473 4.41 -40.84 -21.66
CA GLY A 473 3.07 -40.81 -22.20
C GLY A 473 2.97 -41.38 -23.63
N LEU A 474 3.93 -41.10 -24.51
CA LEU A 474 4.00 -41.65 -25.87
C LEU A 474 4.34 -43.15 -25.88
N GLU A 475 5.14 -43.63 -24.94
CA GLU A 475 5.46 -45.05 -24.81
C GLU A 475 4.27 -45.84 -24.25
N GLU A 476 3.58 -45.32 -23.23
CA GLU A 476 2.31 -45.86 -22.75
C GLU A 476 1.28 -45.95 -23.89
N LEU A 477 1.24 -44.95 -24.79
CA LEU A 477 0.38 -44.98 -25.98
C LEU A 477 0.71 -46.13 -26.94
N VAL A 478 1.99 -46.43 -27.13
CA VAL A 478 2.42 -47.57 -27.97
C VAL A 478 2.00 -48.90 -27.34
N GLU A 479 2.22 -49.05 -26.04
CA GLU A 479 1.88 -50.27 -25.30
C GLU A 479 0.36 -50.54 -25.32
N LEU A 480 -0.45 -49.51 -25.12
CA LEU A 480 -1.92 -49.60 -25.23
C LEU A 480 -2.37 -49.96 -26.65
N GLY A 481 -1.69 -49.41 -27.67
CA GLY A 481 -1.97 -49.70 -29.08
C GLY A 481 -1.67 -51.15 -29.49
N GLU A 482 -0.74 -51.81 -28.81
CA GLU A 482 -0.42 -53.23 -29.02
C GLU A 482 -1.39 -54.17 -28.27
N ALA A 483 -1.98 -53.73 -27.14
CA ALA A 483 -2.78 -54.55 -26.25
C ALA A 483 -4.28 -54.73 -26.63
N SER A 484 -4.94 -53.77 -27.30
CA SER A 484 -6.35 -53.98 -27.72
C SER A 484 -6.87 -53.08 -28.85
N LYS A 485 -7.80 -53.61 -29.68
CA LYS A 485 -8.59 -52.81 -30.65
C LYS A 485 -9.59 -51.85 -29.99
N LYS A 486 -9.75 -51.86 -28.65
CA LYS A 486 -10.67 -51.00 -27.86
C LYS A 486 -9.98 -49.76 -27.24
N ASP A 487 -8.65 -49.62 -27.32
CA ASP A 487 -7.86 -48.61 -26.60
C ASP A 487 -7.62 -47.25 -27.30
N SER A 488 -8.31 -46.98 -28.41
CA SER A 488 -8.13 -45.70 -29.12
C SER A 488 -8.66 -44.48 -28.33
N ILE A 489 -9.59 -44.70 -27.40
CA ILE A 489 -10.18 -43.67 -26.54
C ILE A 489 -9.18 -43.27 -25.46
N THR A 490 -8.64 -44.25 -24.74
CA THR A 490 -7.56 -44.10 -23.74
C THR A 490 -6.37 -43.36 -24.34
N SER A 491 -6.08 -43.63 -25.61
CA SER A 491 -5.00 -42.98 -26.34
C SER A 491 -5.22 -41.48 -26.56
N ILE A 492 -6.44 -41.08 -26.93
CA ILE A 492 -6.80 -39.67 -27.11
C ILE A 492 -6.75 -38.94 -25.76
N ILE A 493 -7.35 -39.51 -24.72
CA ILE A 493 -7.37 -38.93 -23.36
C ILE A 493 -5.96 -38.65 -22.85
N LYS A 494 -5.08 -39.64 -22.97
CA LYS A 494 -3.71 -39.54 -22.50
C LYS A 494 -2.92 -38.47 -23.25
N LEU A 495 -3.09 -38.41 -24.56
CA LEU A 495 -2.41 -37.43 -25.41
C LEU A 495 -2.86 -36.00 -25.09
N LEU A 496 -4.17 -35.77 -24.92
CA LEU A 496 -4.70 -34.48 -24.52
C LEU A 496 -4.17 -34.02 -23.16
N SER A 497 -4.12 -34.94 -22.18
CA SER A 497 -3.57 -34.64 -20.85
C SER A 497 -2.10 -34.21 -20.91
N ILE A 498 -1.27 -34.88 -21.71
CA ILE A 498 0.15 -34.53 -21.87
C ILE A 498 0.32 -33.12 -22.45
N LEU A 499 -0.40 -32.81 -23.53
CA LEU A 499 -0.31 -31.52 -24.22
C LEU A 499 -0.71 -30.37 -23.30
N LYS A 500 -1.76 -30.59 -22.50
CA LYS A 500 -2.23 -29.63 -21.52
C LYS A 500 -1.20 -29.36 -20.42
N THR A 501 -0.64 -30.41 -19.81
CA THR A 501 0.41 -30.28 -18.80
C THR A 501 1.62 -29.52 -19.35
N LEU A 502 2.01 -29.81 -20.60
CA LEU A 502 3.10 -29.11 -21.26
C LEU A 502 2.81 -27.60 -21.38
N ARG A 503 1.64 -27.21 -21.88
CA ARG A 503 1.26 -25.80 -22.04
C ARG A 503 1.29 -25.03 -20.73
N VAL A 504 0.67 -25.60 -19.68
CA VAL A 504 0.63 -24.97 -18.35
C VAL A 504 2.03 -24.71 -17.81
N GLU A 505 2.93 -25.70 -17.92
CA GLU A 505 4.31 -25.57 -17.45
C GLU A 505 5.12 -24.55 -18.27
N LEU A 506 4.87 -24.46 -19.58
CA LEU A 506 5.54 -23.51 -20.46
C LEU A 506 5.22 -22.05 -20.12
N ILE A 507 3.99 -21.73 -19.69
CA ILE A 507 3.66 -20.36 -19.26
C ILE A 507 4.58 -19.90 -18.12
N HIS A 508 4.98 -20.81 -17.23
CA HIS A 508 5.79 -20.48 -16.04
C HIS A 508 7.29 -20.46 -16.30
N LEU A 509 7.72 -20.76 -17.53
CA LEU A 509 9.09 -20.54 -17.97
C LEU A 509 9.25 -19.14 -18.58
N PRO A 510 10.43 -18.52 -18.46
CA PRO A 510 10.66 -17.25 -19.11
C PRO A 510 10.53 -17.30 -20.63
N THR A 511 10.02 -16.20 -21.19
CA THR A 511 9.72 -16.08 -22.61
C THR A 511 10.96 -16.27 -23.48
N GLY A 512 10.83 -17.07 -24.54
CA GLY A 512 11.90 -17.28 -25.52
C GLY A 512 12.95 -18.32 -25.15
N ILE A 513 12.93 -18.88 -23.92
CA ILE A 513 13.84 -19.97 -23.54
C ILE A 513 13.54 -21.26 -24.30
N THR A 514 12.27 -21.60 -24.44
CA THR A 514 11.83 -22.82 -25.12
C THR A 514 10.45 -22.62 -25.73
N SER A 515 10.00 -23.59 -26.51
CA SER A 515 8.66 -23.61 -27.10
C SER A 515 8.09 -25.03 -27.04
N GLU A 516 6.77 -25.14 -27.09
CA GLU A 516 6.09 -26.44 -27.15
C GLU A 516 6.67 -27.37 -28.26
N PRO A 517 6.84 -26.91 -29.51
CA PRO A 517 7.48 -27.72 -30.55
C PRO A 517 8.89 -28.20 -30.19
N ALA A 518 9.69 -27.39 -29.50
CA ALA A 518 11.06 -27.76 -29.12
C ALA A 518 11.07 -28.89 -28.07
N VAL A 519 10.19 -28.82 -27.06
CA VAL A 519 10.07 -29.86 -26.04
C VAL A 519 9.55 -31.17 -26.66
N ILE A 520 8.53 -31.09 -27.52
CA ILE A 520 8.01 -32.24 -28.26
C ILE A 520 9.10 -32.87 -29.14
N GLN A 521 9.87 -32.06 -29.86
CA GLN A 521 10.96 -32.55 -30.70
C GLN A 521 12.01 -33.30 -29.87
N LYS A 522 12.40 -32.74 -28.71
CA LYS A 522 13.32 -33.40 -27.78
C LYS A 522 12.75 -34.72 -27.28
N ALA A 523 11.47 -34.74 -26.89
CA ALA A 523 10.80 -35.96 -26.46
C ALA A 523 10.85 -37.06 -27.54
N ILE A 524 10.54 -36.73 -28.80
CA ILE A 524 10.61 -37.71 -29.90
C ILE A 524 12.02 -38.28 -30.08
N TYR A 525 13.06 -37.43 -29.97
CA TYR A 525 14.46 -37.90 -30.06
C TYR A 525 14.88 -38.79 -28.89
N MET A 526 14.24 -38.67 -27.72
CA MET A 526 14.53 -39.51 -26.55
C MET A 526 13.89 -40.90 -26.62
N ILE A 527 12.99 -41.15 -27.59
CA ILE A 527 12.33 -42.44 -27.75
C ILE A 527 13.33 -43.48 -28.24
N SER A 528 13.41 -44.58 -27.50
CA SER A 528 14.48 -45.59 -27.57
C SER A 528 14.62 -46.33 -28.91
N SER A 529 13.61 -46.35 -29.78
CA SER A 529 13.72 -47.04 -31.07
C SER A 529 12.90 -46.39 -32.18
N GLU A 530 13.43 -46.44 -33.39
CA GLU A 530 12.74 -45.99 -34.61
C GLU A 530 11.43 -46.79 -34.85
N LYS A 531 11.38 -48.05 -34.42
CA LYS A 531 10.16 -48.87 -34.43
C LYS A 531 9.06 -48.26 -33.57
N ARG A 532 9.37 -47.79 -32.35
CA ARG A 532 8.41 -47.09 -31.48
C ARG A 532 7.94 -45.78 -32.09
N ILE A 533 8.85 -44.99 -32.66
CA ILE A 533 8.51 -43.75 -33.38
C ILE A 533 7.57 -44.03 -34.57
N SER A 534 7.81 -45.13 -35.31
CA SER A 534 6.92 -45.57 -36.39
C SER A 534 5.54 -45.99 -35.87
N LEU A 535 5.45 -46.62 -34.70
CA LEU A 535 4.16 -46.99 -34.09
C LEU A 535 3.39 -45.75 -33.63
N ILE A 536 4.07 -44.77 -33.01
CA ILE A 536 3.48 -43.47 -32.67
C ILE A 536 2.96 -42.77 -33.92
N THR A 537 3.78 -42.72 -34.98
CA THR A 537 3.38 -42.14 -36.28
C THR A 537 2.13 -42.85 -36.83
N LYS A 538 2.04 -44.17 -36.69
CA LYS A 538 0.86 -44.96 -37.09
C LYS A 538 -0.38 -44.63 -36.25
N ILE A 539 -0.23 -44.42 -34.94
CA ILE A 539 -1.33 -44.01 -34.03
C ILE A 539 -1.80 -42.60 -34.40
N LEU A 540 -0.88 -41.65 -34.58
CA LEU A 540 -1.16 -40.26 -34.98
C LEU A 540 -1.74 -40.16 -36.41
N SER A 541 -1.50 -41.17 -37.26
CA SER A 541 -2.11 -41.30 -38.59
C SER A 541 -3.47 -42.00 -38.59
N SER A 542 -3.94 -42.48 -37.43
CA SER A 542 -5.16 -43.30 -37.38
C SER A 542 -6.40 -42.49 -37.73
N ASP A 543 -7.42 -43.17 -38.27
CA ASP A 543 -8.72 -42.56 -38.59
C ASP A 543 -9.37 -41.87 -37.39
N ASN A 544 -9.07 -42.33 -36.16
CA ASN A 544 -9.60 -41.74 -34.93
C ASN A 544 -8.99 -40.37 -34.63
N ILE A 545 -7.67 -40.23 -34.81
CA ILE A 545 -6.98 -38.96 -34.62
C ILE A 545 -7.38 -37.98 -35.73
N LEU A 546 -7.49 -38.45 -36.97
CA LEU A 546 -8.00 -37.62 -38.08
C LEU A 546 -9.46 -37.17 -37.84
N ALA A 547 -10.30 -38.03 -37.28
CA ALA A 547 -11.65 -37.64 -36.87
C ALA A 547 -11.62 -36.60 -35.75
N THR A 548 -10.73 -36.79 -34.76
CA THR A 548 -10.52 -35.85 -33.64
C THR A 548 -10.12 -34.48 -34.14
N GLU A 549 -9.12 -34.39 -35.04
CA GLU A 549 -8.70 -33.12 -35.68
C GLU A 549 -9.89 -32.41 -36.35
N LYS A 550 -10.67 -33.13 -37.16
CA LYS A 550 -11.85 -32.57 -37.84
C LYS A 550 -12.95 -32.11 -36.87
N ILE A 551 -13.10 -32.80 -35.74
CA ILE A 551 -14.08 -32.44 -34.71
C ILE A 551 -13.60 -31.20 -33.96
N LEU A 552 -12.34 -31.14 -33.54
CA LEU A 552 -11.74 -29.97 -32.89
C LEU A 552 -11.80 -28.74 -33.80
N GLU A 553 -11.47 -28.90 -35.09
CA GLU A 553 -11.59 -27.83 -36.08
C GLU A 553 -13.05 -27.35 -36.24
N LYS A 554 -14.01 -28.28 -36.23
CA LYS A 554 -15.45 -27.95 -36.27
C LYS A 554 -15.88 -27.23 -34.99
N MET A 555 -15.40 -27.66 -33.82
CA MET A 555 -15.70 -27.05 -32.52
C MET A 555 -15.13 -25.63 -32.45
N ALA A 556 -13.84 -25.45 -32.77
CA ALA A 556 -13.15 -24.16 -32.78
C ALA A 556 -13.85 -23.10 -33.65
N LYS A 557 -14.44 -23.51 -34.79
CA LYS A 557 -15.20 -22.60 -35.67
C LYS A 557 -16.60 -22.23 -35.15
N LYS A 558 -17.08 -22.92 -34.11
CA LYS A 558 -18.48 -22.89 -33.65
C LYS A 558 -18.57 -22.66 -32.14
N THR A 559 -17.52 -22.17 -31.50
CA THR A 559 -17.52 -21.79 -30.09
C THR A 559 -16.81 -20.45 -29.92
N SER A 560 -17.02 -19.79 -28.79
CA SER A 560 -16.26 -18.61 -28.39
C SER A 560 -15.02 -18.95 -27.55
N SER A 561 -14.80 -20.22 -27.17
CA SER A 561 -13.64 -20.67 -26.39
C SER A 561 -12.46 -21.06 -27.29
N SER A 562 -11.25 -20.58 -27.00
CA SER A 562 -10.03 -20.97 -27.72
C SER A 562 -9.55 -22.40 -27.43
N ALA A 563 -10.05 -23.07 -26.38
CA ALA A 563 -9.57 -24.38 -25.93
C ALA A 563 -9.54 -25.49 -27.02
N PRO A 564 -10.54 -25.64 -27.92
CA PRO A 564 -10.46 -26.63 -29.00
C PRO A 564 -9.35 -26.33 -30.02
N MET A 565 -9.08 -25.05 -30.28
CA MET A 565 -8.05 -24.62 -31.22
C MET A 565 -6.66 -24.87 -30.66
N GLU A 566 -6.47 -24.52 -29.39
CA GLU A 566 -5.26 -24.80 -28.63
C GLU A 566 -4.84 -26.28 -28.71
N VAL A 567 -5.78 -27.17 -28.38
CA VAL A 567 -5.54 -28.62 -28.45
C VAL A 567 -5.19 -29.07 -29.88
N LEU A 568 -5.87 -28.52 -30.89
CA LEU A 568 -5.63 -28.83 -32.30
C LEU A 568 -4.22 -28.45 -32.75
N GLU A 569 -3.72 -27.28 -32.33
CA GLU A 569 -2.38 -26.80 -32.65
C GLU A 569 -1.29 -27.69 -32.03
N SER A 570 -1.45 -28.06 -30.77
CA SER A 570 -0.55 -28.97 -30.05
C SER A 570 -0.48 -30.35 -30.70
N LEU A 571 -1.65 -30.92 -31.02
CA LEU A 571 -1.74 -32.19 -31.73
C LEU A 571 -1.06 -32.11 -33.11
N SER A 572 -1.29 -31.00 -33.83
CA SER A 572 -0.66 -30.76 -35.14
C SER A 572 0.86 -30.65 -35.04
N ALA A 573 1.39 -29.99 -34.00
CA ALA A 573 2.81 -29.89 -33.75
C ALA A 573 3.44 -31.27 -33.48
N LEU A 574 2.84 -32.06 -32.59
CA LEU A 574 3.26 -33.44 -32.29
C LEU A 574 3.27 -34.33 -33.52
N LYS A 575 2.20 -34.27 -34.33
CA LYS A 575 2.09 -35.01 -35.58
C LYS A 575 3.19 -34.60 -36.56
N ARG A 576 3.30 -33.31 -36.88
CA ARG A 576 4.30 -32.81 -37.82
C ARG A 576 5.72 -33.24 -37.44
N LEU A 577 6.09 -33.11 -36.17
CA LEU A 577 7.43 -33.46 -35.69
C LEU A 577 7.70 -34.96 -35.71
N SER A 578 6.71 -35.79 -35.36
CA SER A 578 6.84 -37.25 -35.40
C SER A 578 7.06 -37.78 -36.83
N PHE A 579 6.36 -37.21 -37.81
CA PHE A 579 6.46 -37.62 -39.22
C PHE A 579 7.75 -37.15 -39.90
N ARG A 580 8.28 -35.99 -39.49
CA ARG A 580 9.58 -35.48 -39.98
C ARG A 580 10.72 -36.46 -39.66
N MET A 581 10.68 -37.11 -38.48
CA MET A 581 11.71 -38.08 -38.07
C MET A 581 11.66 -39.40 -38.84
N THR A 582 10.48 -39.83 -39.29
CA THR A 582 10.30 -41.10 -40.01
C THR A 582 10.49 -40.97 -41.53
N LYS A 583 11.02 -39.83 -42.02
CA LYS A 583 11.14 -39.46 -43.45
C LYS A 583 9.83 -39.67 -44.23
N SER A 584 8.69 -39.56 -43.55
CA SER A 584 7.36 -39.89 -44.08
C SER A 584 6.50 -38.65 -44.31
N GLU A 585 7.13 -37.49 -44.57
CA GLU A 585 6.47 -36.20 -44.81
C GLU A 585 5.39 -36.28 -45.92
N HIS A 586 5.59 -37.13 -46.94
CA HIS A 586 4.62 -37.36 -48.02
C HIS A 586 3.33 -38.09 -47.57
N LYS A 587 3.25 -38.63 -46.35
CA LYS A 587 2.01 -39.23 -45.79
C LYS A 587 1.10 -38.21 -45.09
N LEU A 588 1.62 -37.03 -44.72
CA LEU A 588 0.80 -35.95 -44.12
C LEU A 588 -0.26 -35.42 -45.08
N THR A 589 -0.04 -35.52 -46.39
CA THR A 589 -0.88 -34.92 -47.45
C THR A 589 -1.87 -35.87 -48.13
N ARG A 590 -1.95 -37.16 -47.75
CA ARG A 590 -2.74 -38.17 -48.51
C ARG A 590 -3.74 -39.03 -47.73
N SER A 591 -3.96 -38.82 -46.44
CA SER A 591 -5.00 -39.55 -45.71
C SER A 591 -6.37 -38.88 -45.83
N VAL A 592 -7.00 -38.98 -47.01
CA VAL A 592 -8.45 -38.78 -47.17
C VAL A 592 -9.12 -40.10 -46.82
N SER A 593 -9.00 -40.54 -45.56
CA SER A 593 -9.74 -41.72 -45.10
C SER A 593 -11.19 -41.34 -44.79
N TYR A 594 -12.11 -42.13 -45.33
CA TYR A 594 -13.53 -42.03 -45.02
C TYR A 594 -13.76 -42.58 -43.60
N VAL A 595 -14.01 -41.70 -42.65
CA VAL A 595 -14.44 -42.09 -41.30
C VAL A 595 -15.95 -42.30 -41.34
N SER A 596 -16.42 -43.48 -40.93
CA SER A 596 -17.86 -43.77 -40.88
C SER A 596 -18.59 -42.78 -39.98
N LYS A 597 -19.86 -42.47 -40.32
CA LYS A 597 -20.68 -41.51 -39.56
C LYS A 597 -20.81 -41.88 -38.07
N ASP A 598 -21.08 -43.14 -37.76
CA ASP A 598 -21.24 -43.62 -36.39
C ASP A 598 -19.96 -43.46 -35.56
N LYS A 599 -18.80 -43.71 -36.18
CA LYS A 599 -17.50 -43.56 -35.54
C LYS A 599 -17.18 -42.09 -35.28
N LYS A 600 -17.48 -41.20 -36.24
CA LYS A 600 -17.35 -39.76 -36.06
C LYS A 600 -18.23 -39.25 -34.92
N SER A 601 -19.49 -39.68 -34.85
CA SER A 601 -20.42 -39.30 -33.77
C SER A 601 -19.94 -39.75 -32.40
N LYS A 602 -19.46 -41.00 -32.25
CA LYS A 602 -18.90 -41.50 -30.98
C LYS A 602 -17.68 -40.71 -30.53
N ILE A 603 -16.79 -40.37 -31.46
CA ILE A 603 -15.59 -39.55 -31.16
C ILE A 603 -16.02 -38.13 -30.82
N GLU A 604 -17.04 -37.57 -31.50
CA GLU A 604 -17.56 -36.24 -31.21
C GLU A 604 -18.09 -36.16 -29.77
N THR A 605 -18.94 -37.12 -29.35
CA THR A 605 -19.42 -37.21 -27.96
C THR A 605 -18.28 -37.33 -26.95
N LEU A 606 -17.25 -38.12 -27.27
CA LEU A 606 -16.09 -38.29 -26.39
C LEU A 606 -15.30 -36.99 -26.24
N ILE A 607 -14.95 -36.33 -27.34
CA ILE A 607 -14.17 -35.08 -27.31
C ILE A 607 -14.94 -33.99 -26.60
N THR A 608 -16.25 -33.86 -26.86
CA THR A 608 -17.09 -32.89 -26.16
C THR A 608 -17.13 -33.17 -24.66
N GLN A 609 -17.28 -34.43 -24.23
CA GLN A 609 -17.24 -34.80 -22.81
C GLN A 609 -15.88 -34.50 -22.16
N LEU A 610 -14.77 -34.85 -22.81
CA LEU A 610 -13.42 -34.66 -22.26
C LEU A 610 -13.05 -33.18 -22.11
N MET A 611 -13.51 -32.35 -23.04
CA MET A 611 -13.26 -30.91 -23.01
C MET A 611 -14.33 -30.14 -22.22
N GLY A 612 -15.38 -30.81 -21.73
CA GLY A 612 -16.48 -30.19 -21.00
C GLY A 612 -17.40 -29.30 -21.86
N PHE A 613 -17.54 -29.64 -23.13
CA PHE A 613 -18.42 -28.95 -24.08
C PHE A 613 -19.73 -29.70 -24.28
N ASN A 614 -20.77 -28.93 -24.58
CA ASN A 614 -22.05 -29.40 -25.09
C ASN A 614 -22.34 -28.74 -26.45
N TYR A 615 -23.25 -29.34 -27.23
CA TYR A 615 -23.68 -28.79 -28.52
C TYR A 615 -25.14 -28.37 -28.45
N HIS A 616 -25.42 -27.12 -28.83
CA HIS A 616 -26.78 -26.60 -28.89
C HIS A 616 -27.40 -26.83 -30.27
N PRO A 617 -28.47 -27.64 -30.42
CA PRO A 617 -29.03 -27.97 -31.74
C PRO A 617 -29.69 -26.79 -32.44
N GLU A 618 -30.50 -26.00 -31.71
CA GLU A 618 -31.27 -24.85 -32.25
C GLU A 618 -30.31 -23.76 -32.79
N PHE A 619 -29.40 -23.27 -31.93
CA PHE A 619 -28.45 -22.21 -32.28
C PHE A 619 -27.14 -22.70 -32.96
N LYS A 620 -26.94 -24.01 -33.10
CA LYS A 620 -25.86 -24.67 -33.87
C LYS A 620 -24.41 -24.33 -33.47
N TYR A 621 -24.15 -24.18 -32.17
CA TYR A 621 -22.83 -23.84 -31.61
C TYR A 621 -22.44 -24.81 -30.47
N TYR A 622 -21.15 -24.83 -30.13
CA TYR A 622 -20.63 -25.55 -28.96
C TYR A 622 -20.36 -24.56 -27.83
N TYR A 623 -20.68 -24.98 -26.62
CA TYR A 623 -20.53 -24.18 -25.42
C TYR A 623 -19.89 -24.99 -24.30
N GLN A 624 -19.04 -24.36 -23.49
CA GLN A 624 -18.30 -25.03 -22.42
C GLN A 624 -19.09 -24.92 -21.12
N THR A 625 -19.44 -26.05 -20.51
CA THR A 625 -20.14 -26.08 -19.22
C THR A 625 -19.24 -26.48 -18.07
N CYS A 626 -18.14 -27.17 -18.34
CA CYS A 626 -17.19 -27.55 -17.31
C CYS A 626 -15.76 -27.66 -17.88
N GLY A 627 -14.79 -27.85 -17.00
CA GLY A 627 -13.40 -28.12 -17.38
C GLY A 627 -12.46 -26.96 -17.08
N GLU A 628 -11.21 -27.13 -17.48
CA GLU A 628 -10.20 -26.09 -17.31
C GLU A 628 -10.36 -25.02 -18.39
N LEU A 629 -10.09 -23.78 -18.01
CA LEU A 629 -10.13 -22.66 -18.93
C LEU A 629 -8.92 -22.70 -19.89
N PRO A 630 -9.05 -22.08 -21.07
CA PRO A 630 -7.96 -21.94 -22.04
C PRO A 630 -6.67 -21.32 -21.44
N ILE A 631 -5.53 -21.53 -22.10
CA ILE A 631 -4.20 -21.10 -21.62
C ILE A 631 -4.12 -19.58 -21.44
N ASP A 632 -4.79 -18.84 -22.31
CA ASP A 632 -4.85 -17.38 -22.29
C ASP A 632 -5.45 -16.86 -20.97
N TYR A 633 -6.37 -17.62 -20.36
CA TYR A 633 -6.91 -17.31 -19.03
C TYR A 633 -5.88 -17.54 -17.93
N LEU A 634 -5.07 -18.58 -18.03
CA LEU A 634 -4.01 -18.84 -17.06
C LEU A 634 -2.90 -17.79 -17.14
N GLU A 635 -2.52 -17.37 -18.36
CA GLU A 635 -1.60 -16.24 -18.56
C GLU A 635 -2.17 -14.95 -17.94
N HIS A 636 -3.47 -14.74 -18.10
CA HIS A 636 -4.15 -13.60 -17.50
C HIS A 636 -4.13 -13.63 -15.97
N ILE A 637 -4.45 -14.77 -15.36
CA ILE A 637 -4.45 -14.91 -13.88
C ILE A 637 -3.02 -14.88 -13.32
N LYS A 638 -2.01 -15.26 -14.12
CA LYS A 638 -0.60 -15.10 -13.75
C LYS A 638 -0.17 -13.63 -13.74
N THR A 639 -0.65 -12.84 -14.71
CA THR A 639 -0.28 -11.42 -14.89
C THR A 639 -1.09 -10.49 -13.99
N LEU A 640 -2.34 -10.84 -13.73
CA LEU A 640 -3.03 -10.38 -12.54
C LEU A 640 -2.23 -10.90 -11.36
N SER A 641 -1.52 -10.01 -10.68
CA SER A 641 -1.39 -10.06 -9.24
C SER A 641 -2.55 -10.86 -8.62
N ILE A 642 -2.36 -12.15 -8.32
CA ILE A 642 -3.30 -12.87 -7.46
C ILE A 642 -3.44 -11.91 -6.26
N PRO A 643 -4.65 -11.37 -5.97
CA PRO A 643 -4.88 -10.39 -4.94
C PRO A 643 -4.47 -11.06 -3.64
N ALA A 644 -3.21 -10.87 -3.34
CA ALA A 644 -2.77 -10.69 -2.00
C ALA A 644 -3.53 -9.49 -1.48
N THR A 645 -3.72 -9.49 -0.19
CA THR A 645 -4.32 -8.45 0.64
C THR A 645 -3.46 -7.18 0.65
N ARG A 646 -3.13 -6.67 -0.54
CA ARG A 646 -2.18 -5.57 -0.75
C ARG A 646 -2.75 -4.33 -0.07
N SER A 647 -1.94 -3.73 0.79
CA SER A 647 -2.33 -2.58 1.63
C SER A 647 -3.22 -2.93 2.83
N ASP A 648 -3.46 -4.22 3.09
CA ASP A 648 -4.17 -4.65 4.30
C ASP A 648 -3.27 -4.57 5.54
N MET A 649 -3.83 -4.37 6.72
CA MET A 649 -3.00 -4.25 7.93
C MET A 649 -2.35 -5.60 8.26
N GLY A 650 -1.07 -5.57 8.64
CA GLY A 650 -0.36 -6.76 9.11
C GLY A 650 -0.74 -7.12 10.54
N GLN A 651 -1.01 -8.40 10.80
CA GLN A 651 -1.17 -8.97 12.14
C GLN A 651 -0.09 -10.03 12.39
N SER A 652 0.52 -9.99 13.57
CA SER A 652 1.59 -10.91 13.96
C SER A 652 1.12 -11.90 15.00
N PHE A 653 1.43 -13.18 14.78
CA PHE A 653 1.08 -14.30 15.66
C PHE A 653 2.35 -15.05 16.04
N THR A 654 2.50 -15.41 17.31
CA THR A 654 3.64 -16.20 17.78
C THR A 654 3.20 -17.61 18.12
N VAL A 655 3.79 -18.59 17.44
CA VAL A 655 3.52 -20.03 17.61
C VAL A 655 4.86 -20.74 17.76
N GLU A 656 5.02 -21.54 18.82
CA GLU A 656 6.26 -22.27 19.12
C GLU A 656 7.54 -21.40 19.12
N SER A 657 7.45 -20.18 19.66
CA SER A 657 8.53 -19.18 19.69
C SER A 657 8.91 -18.57 18.33
N GLN A 658 8.16 -18.84 17.27
CA GLN A 658 8.33 -18.22 15.96
C GLN A 658 7.19 -17.22 15.71
N THR A 659 7.53 -16.05 15.19
CA THR A 659 6.55 -15.01 14.85
C THR A 659 6.26 -15.03 13.35
N PHE A 660 4.97 -15.10 13.01
CA PHE A 660 4.46 -15.09 11.65
C PHE A 660 3.65 -13.82 11.43
N SER A 661 3.72 -13.25 10.23
CA SER A 661 2.94 -12.09 9.84
C SER A 661 1.94 -12.42 8.74
N PHE A 662 0.67 -12.18 9.01
CA PHE A 662 -0.43 -12.38 8.06
C PHE A 662 -1.19 -11.09 7.84
N SER A 663 -2.00 -11.08 6.79
CA SER A 663 -2.95 -10.01 6.56
C SER A 663 -4.19 -10.13 7.45
N GLU A 664 -4.72 -8.98 7.86
CA GLU A 664 -5.94 -8.89 8.66
C GLU A 664 -7.16 -9.53 7.96
N THR A 665 -7.20 -9.53 6.63
CA THR A 665 -8.26 -10.15 5.82
C THR A 665 -8.27 -11.66 6.00
N LEU A 666 -7.10 -12.33 5.96
CA LEU A 666 -7.03 -13.76 6.26
C LEU A 666 -7.58 -14.04 7.67
N TYR A 667 -7.13 -13.26 8.65
CA TYR A 667 -7.58 -13.38 10.04
C TYR A 667 -9.11 -13.25 10.19
N LYS A 668 -9.73 -12.32 9.45
CA LYS A 668 -11.18 -12.13 9.40
C LYS A 668 -11.90 -13.25 8.64
N ASP A 669 -11.24 -13.84 7.64
CA ASP A 669 -11.81 -14.86 6.76
C ASP A 669 -11.67 -16.29 7.30
N LEU A 670 -10.79 -16.54 8.28
CA LEU A 670 -10.64 -17.84 8.94
C LEU A 670 -11.96 -18.38 9.51
N ASN A 671 -12.82 -17.47 9.98
CA ASN A 671 -14.15 -17.79 10.51
C ASN A 671 -15.25 -17.86 9.44
N ARG A 672 -14.96 -17.49 8.19
CA ARG A 672 -15.93 -17.40 7.09
C ARG A 672 -15.74 -18.48 6.02
N CYS A 673 -14.57 -19.11 5.99
CA CYS A 673 -14.19 -20.13 5.01
C CYS A 673 -13.81 -21.45 5.70
N SER A 674 -13.81 -22.54 4.94
CA SER A 674 -13.32 -23.84 5.40
C SER A 674 -11.85 -23.97 5.01
N TYR A 675 -10.98 -24.32 5.97
CA TYR A 675 -9.55 -24.52 5.73
C TYR A 675 -9.18 -25.96 6.07
N LEU A 676 -8.54 -26.64 5.13
CA LEU A 676 -8.00 -27.99 5.29
C LEU A 676 -6.48 -27.92 5.12
N ILE A 677 -5.72 -28.47 6.07
CA ILE A 677 -4.27 -28.51 6.04
C ILE A 677 -3.82 -29.96 6.20
N GLY A 678 -3.11 -30.50 5.22
CA GLY A 678 -2.72 -31.92 5.21
C GLY A 678 -3.93 -32.88 5.32
N GLY A 679 -5.08 -32.47 4.78
CA GLY A 679 -6.35 -33.19 4.88
C GLY A 679 -7.10 -33.04 6.22
N ILE A 680 -6.59 -32.26 7.17
CA ILE A 680 -7.24 -32.02 8.47
C ILE A 680 -7.91 -30.65 8.46
N LYS A 681 -9.18 -30.58 8.86
CA LYS A 681 -9.92 -29.31 8.94
C LYS A 681 -9.45 -28.48 10.12
N VAL A 682 -9.06 -27.23 9.86
CA VAL A 682 -8.78 -26.23 10.90
C VAL A 682 -10.07 -25.94 11.65
N SER A 683 -10.06 -26.12 12.96
CA SER A 683 -11.23 -25.93 13.82
C SER A 683 -10.82 -25.52 15.23
N THR A 684 -11.74 -24.91 15.98
CA THR A 684 -11.58 -24.55 17.39
C THR A 684 -12.90 -24.81 18.13
N SER A 685 -12.85 -24.96 19.45
CA SER A 685 -14.05 -25.06 20.30
C SER A 685 -14.68 -23.68 20.50
N CYS A 686 -15.95 -23.51 20.15
CA CYS A 686 -16.63 -22.21 20.17
C CYS A 686 -17.33 -21.86 21.51
N GLU A 687 -17.37 -22.78 22.49
CA GLU A 687 -18.08 -22.52 23.75
C GLU A 687 -17.39 -21.41 24.56
N ASP A 688 -18.19 -20.43 25.00
CA ASP A 688 -17.81 -19.28 25.85
C ASP A 688 -16.68 -18.35 25.35
N LYS A 689 -16.36 -18.37 24.05
CA LYS A 689 -15.31 -17.51 23.44
C LYS A 689 -15.88 -16.33 22.64
N SER A 690 -15.18 -15.19 22.68
CA SER A 690 -15.47 -14.06 21.79
C SER A 690 -15.06 -14.36 20.34
N LEU A 691 -15.64 -13.65 19.35
CA LEU A 691 -15.27 -13.82 17.94
C LEU A 691 -13.76 -13.63 17.70
N THR A 692 -13.14 -12.68 18.42
CA THR A 692 -11.69 -12.42 18.36
C THR A 692 -10.89 -13.62 18.85
N GLN A 693 -11.27 -14.19 20.01
CA GLN A 693 -10.61 -15.40 20.54
C GLN A 693 -10.75 -16.60 19.59
N ILE A 694 -11.91 -16.76 18.96
CA ILE A 694 -12.12 -17.82 17.96
C ILE A 694 -11.20 -17.62 16.76
N SER A 695 -11.10 -16.40 16.22
CA SER A 695 -10.18 -16.09 15.11
C SER A 695 -8.72 -16.31 15.49
N ASP A 696 -8.29 -15.90 16.70
CA ASP A 696 -6.93 -16.10 17.20
C ASP A 696 -6.59 -17.60 17.29
N ASP A 697 -7.47 -18.40 17.88
CA ASP A 697 -7.30 -19.85 18.00
C ASP A 697 -7.24 -20.54 16.62
N LEU A 698 -8.11 -20.13 15.68
CA LEU A 698 -8.08 -20.67 14.32
C LEU A 698 -6.79 -20.31 13.59
N MET A 699 -6.27 -19.09 13.79
CA MET A 699 -5.01 -18.65 13.18
C MET A 699 -3.82 -19.44 13.75
N ILE A 700 -3.77 -19.60 15.07
CA ILE A 700 -2.73 -20.40 15.74
C ILE A 700 -2.79 -21.86 15.25
N ASN A 701 -3.98 -22.45 15.17
CA ASN A 701 -4.16 -23.80 14.66
C ASN A 701 -3.77 -23.92 13.18
N PHE A 702 -4.11 -22.94 12.34
CA PHE A 702 -3.69 -22.88 10.94
C PHE A 702 -2.16 -22.91 10.83
N ILE A 703 -1.47 -22.04 11.58
CA ILE A 703 -0.01 -21.94 11.58
C ILE A 703 0.63 -23.25 12.05
N SER A 704 0.15 -23.80 13.18
CA SER A 704 0.65 -25.05 13.75
C SER A 704 0.52 -26.20 12.77
N MET A 705 -0.68 -26.39 12.18
CA MET A 705 -0.91 -27.47 11.22
C MET A 705 -0.07 -27.30 9.95
N ALA A 706 0.14 -26.06 9.48
CA ALA A 706 0.98 -25.79 8.31
C ALA A 706 2.47 -26.07 8.59
N ALA A 707 2.92 -25.79 9.81
CA ALA A 707 4.26 -26.16 10.28
C ALA A 707 4.40 -27.69 10.44
N ASP A 708 3.37 -28.38 10.91
CA ASP A 708 3.36 -29.85 11.11
C ASP A 708 3.50 -30.63 9.80
N ILE A 709 2.88 -30.14 8.71
CA ILE A 709 3.11 -30.72 7.37
C ILE A 709 4.51 -30.35 6.80
N GLY A 710 5.28 -29.53 7.52
CA GLY A 710 6.68 -29.21 7.26
C GLY A 710 6.90 -28.16 6.19
N LEU A 711 6.01 -27.16 6.11
CA LEU A 711 6.23 -25.96 5.31
C LEU A 711 7.13 -24.97 6.07
N SER A 712 7.94 -24.19 5.35
CA SER A 712 8.76 -23.13 5.95
C SER A 712 7.93 -21.87 6.21
N ASN A 713 8.39 -21.01 7.12
CA ASN A 713 7.70 -19.77 7.49
C ASN A 713 7.32 -18.92 6.28
N ASP A 714 8.26 -18.70 5.36
CA ASP A 714 7.99 -17.97 4.11
C ASP A 714 6.80 -18.55 3.34
N ILE A 715 6.73 -19.88 3.21
CA ILE A 715 5.66 -20.55 2.46
C ILE A 715 4.34 -20.43 3.20
N ILE A 716 4.34 -20.52 4.53
CA ILE A 716 3.14 -20.37 5.35
C ILE A 716 2.58 -18.94 5.19
N GLU A 717 3.43 -17.91 5.31
CA GLU A 717 3.00 -16.51 5.15
C GLU A 717 2.50 -16.22 3.72
N GLN A 718 3.20 -16.73 2.70
CA GLN A 718 2.76 -16.61 1.30
C GLN A 718 1.45 -17.36 1.05
N SER A 719 1.25 -18.51 1.69
CA SER A 719 0.00 -19.27 1.59
C SER A 719 -1.15 -18.48 2.21
N GLY A 720 -0.95 -17.94 3.42
CA GLY A 720 -1.93 -17.07 4.08
C GLY A 720 -2.29 -15.82 3.26
N ALA A 721 -1.34 -15.24 2.54
CA ALA A 721 -1.58 -14.09 1.66
C ALA A 721 -2.53 -14.39 0.49
N VAL A 722 -2.66 -15.65 0.06
CA VAL A 722 -3.55 -16.05 -1.06
C VAL A 722 -4.77 -16.85 -0.61
N MET A 723 -4.76 -17.41 0.60
CA MET A 723 -5.85 -18.21 1.16
C MET A 723 -6.94 -17.35 1.82
N ASN A 724 -7.46 -16.35 1.12
CA ASN A 724 -8.50 -15.46 1.63
C ASN A 724 -9.58 -15.18 0.57
N GLN A 725 -10.71 -14.56 0.96
CA GLN A 725 -11.87 -14.37 0.07
C GLN A 725 -11.56 -13.52 -1.17
N SER A 726 -10.46 -12.75 -1.20
CA SER A 726 -10.05 -12.02 -2.40
C SER A 726 -9.75 -12.96 -3.56
N ILE A 727 -9.22 -14.17 -3.31
CA ILE A 727 -9.01 -15.16 -4.38
C ILE A 727 -10.35 -15.65 -4.94
N ALA A 728 -11.36 -15.80 -4.08
CA ALA A 728 -12.70 -16.19 -4.49
C ALA A 728 -13.32 -15.12 -5.40
N ALA A 729 -13.07 -13.83 -5.13
CA ALA A 729 -13.49 -12.74 -6.01
C ALA A 729 -12.85 -12.83 -7.41
N ILE A 730 -11.55 -13.16 -7.54
CA ILE A 730 -10.96 -13.43 -8.87
C ILE A 730 -11.68 -14.58 -9.54
N MET A 731 -11.95 -15.66 -8.79
CA MET A 731 -12.52 -16.86 -9.35
C MET A 731 -13.92 -16.60 -9.92
N LEU A 732 -14.67 -15.68 -9.30
CA LEU A 732 -15.96 -15.20 -9.80
C LEU A 732 -15.81 -14.26 -11.01
N ASP A 733 -14.86 -13.32 -10.99
CA ASP A 733 -14.58 -12.43 -12.13
C ASP A 733 -14.14 -13.22 -13.36
N ALA A 734 -13.24 -14.19 -13.18
CA ALA A 734 -12.86 -15.13 -14.21
C ALA A 734 -14.05 -16.02 -14.64
N GLY A 735 -14.93 -16.37 -13.71
CA GLY A 735 -16.19 -17.07 -13.99
C GLY A 735 -17.13 -16.28 -14.91
N TYR A 736 -17.20 -14.95 -14.77
CA TYR A 736 -17.95 -14.11 -15.71
C TYR A 736 -17.43 -14.24 -17.14
N ARG A 737 -16.11 -14.31 -17.32
CA ARG A 737 -15.52 -14.51 -18.66
C ARG A 737 -15.73 -15.92 -19.19
N ALA A 738 -15.60 -16.93 -18.33
CA ALA A 738 -15.96 -18.31 -18.67
C ALA A 738 -17.43 -18.43 -19.09
N SER A 739 -18.31 -17.60 -18.51
CA SER A 739 -19.73 -17.59 -18.86
C SER A 739 -20.01 -17.13 -20.30
N ASN A 740 -19.14 -16.33 -20.93
CA ASN A 740 -19.26 -16.02 -22.35
C ASN A 740 -19.01 -17.23 -23.27
N HIS A 741 -18.37 -18.28 -22.76
CA HIS A 741 -18.24 -19.57 -23.47
C HIS A 741 -19.50 -20.43 -23.39
N MET A 742 -20.51 -20.00 -22.63
CA MET A 742 -21.78 -20.71 -22.42
C MET A 742 -22.86 -20.30 -23.41
N PHE A 743 -22.70 -19.14 -24.05
CA PHE A 743 -23.71 -18.51 -24.90
C PHE A 743 -23.25 -18.39 -26.36
N PRO A 744 -24.17 -18.09 -27.29
CA PRO A 744 -23.83 -18.05 -28.72
C PRO A 744 -22.67 -17.07 -29.01
N PRO A 745 -21.74 -17.43 -29.92
CA PRO A 745 -20.63 -16.55 -30.27
C PRO A 745 -21.11 -15.17 -30.73
N GLY A 746 -20.50 -14.12 -30.17
CA GLY A 746 -20.82 -12.72 -30.49
C GLY A 746 -22.06 -12.15 -29.78
N SER A 747 -22.67 -12.89 -28.84
CA SER A 747 -23.80 -12.39 -28.03
C SER A 747 -23.38 -11.42 -26.92
N GLY A 748 -22.16 -11.54 -26.39
CA GLY A 748 -21.71 -10.72 -25.25
C GLY A 748 -22.48 -10.97 -23.95
N ILE A 749 -23.22 -12.09 -23.87
CA ILE A 749 -24.05 -12.49 -22.73
C ILE A 749 -23.23 -13.40 -21.81
N GLY A 750 -23.44 -13.24 -20.50
CA GLY A 750 -22.89 -14.07 -19.44
C GLY A 750 -23.87 -14.29 -18.28
N LEU A 751 -23.43 -15.04 -17.28
CA LEU A 751 -24.16 -15.30 -16.04
C LEU A 751 -23.50 -14.56 -14.88
N ALA A 752 -24.31 -13.87 -14.08
CA ALA A 752 -23.88 -13.29 -12.81
C ALA A 752 -24.19 -14.26 -11.66
N PRO A 753 -23.17 -14.69 -10.89
CA PRO A 753 -23.37 -15.56 -9.73
C PRO A 753 -23.95 -14.79 -8.54
N THR A 754 -24.76 -15.47 -7.72
CA THR A 754 -24.93 -15.14 -6.30
C THR A 754 -24.14 -16.14 -5.48
N LEU A 755 -23.27 -15.60 -4.62
CA LEU A 755 -22.54 -16.39 -3.63
C LEU A 755 -23.54 -16.99 -2.64
N SER A 756 -23.77 -18.29 -2.79
CA SER A 756 -24.63 -19.09 -1.91
C SER A 756 -23.86 -20.22 -1.22
N GLY A 757 -22.57 -20.40 -1.53
CA GLY A 757 -21.76 -21.54 -1.10
C GLY A 757 -20.53 -21.23 -0.24
N ASN A 758 -20.03 -22.26 0.46
CA ASN A 758 -18.81 -22.20 1.26
C ASN A 758 -17.58 -22.08 0.34
N THR A 759 -16.65 -21.18 0.68
CA THR A 759 -15.30 -21.19 0.10
C THR A 759 -14.43 -22.15 0.90
N GLU A 760 -13.77 -23.08 0.22
CA GLU A 760 -12.88 -24.06 0.82
C GLU A 760 -11.46 -23.88 0.29
N PHE A 761 -10.52 -23.80 1.23
CA PHE A 761 -9.09 -23.77 0.97
C PHE A 761 -8.46 -25.06 1.46
N THR A 762 -7.65 -25.69 0.61
CA THR A 762 -6.82 -26.84 0.97
C THR A 762 -5.35 -26.45 0.81
N LEU A 763 -4.52 -26.75 1.81
CA LEU A 763 -3.07 -26.55 1.80
C LEU A 763 -2.38 -27.90 2.05
N ASP A 764 -1.60 -28.33 1.07
CA ASP A 764 -0.84 -29.59 1.12
C ASP A 764 0.64 -29.37 0.79
N ARG A 765 1.49 -30.30 1.23
CA ARG A 765 2.92 -30.34 0.86
C ARG A 765 3.18 -31.42 -0.18
N LEU A 766 3.80 -31.03 -1.29
CA LEU A 766 4.28 -31.95 -2.31
C LEU A 766 5.60 -32.61 -1.90
N THR A 767 5.90 -33.77 -2.48
CA THR A 767 7.18 -34.48 -2.28
C THR A 767 8.40 -33.68 -2.75
N SER A 768 8.20 -32.71 -3.65
CA SER A 768 9.24 -31.74 -4.06
C SER A 768 9.59 -30.72 -2.97
N GLY A 769 8.78 -30.61 -1.91
CA GLY A 769 8.88 -29.58 -0.87
C GLY A 769 8.05 -28.34 -1.14
N ASN A 770 7.35 -28.26 -2.28
CA ASN A 770 6.46 -27.15 -2.63
C ASN A 770 5.13 -27.26 -1.86
N ALA A 771 4.47 -26.13 -1.61
CA ALA A 771 3.09 -26.12 -1.14
C ALA A 771 2.12 -26.12 -2.33
N THR A 772 1.00 -26.80 -2.18
CA THR A 772 -0.13 -26.73 -3.11
C THR A 772 -1.33 -26.17 -2.38
N ILE A 773 -1.90 -25.11 -2.93
CA ILE A 773 -3.11 -24.47 -2.43
C ILE A 773 -4.20 -24.69 -3.44
N THR A 774 -5.29 -25.33 -3.02
CA THR A 774 -6.51 -25.45 -3.83
C THR A 774 -7.59 -24.60 -3.19
N CYS A 775 -8.13 -23.65 -3.94
CA CYS A 775 -9.33 -22.91 -3.53
C CYS A 775 -10.50 -23.35 -4.39
N CYS A 776 -11.63 -23.64 -3.75
CA CYS A 776 -12.88 -24.04 -4.38
C CYS A 776 -14.01 -23.12 -3.89
N VAL A 777 -14.77 -22.57 -4.84
CA VAL A 777 -15.91 -21.68 -4.58
C VAL A 777 -17.14 -22.26 -5.25
N SER A 778 -18.28 -22.16 -4.56
CA SER A 778 -19.59 -22.56 -5.08
C SER A 778 -20.58 -21.40 -5.00
N ALA A 779 -21.45 -21.31 -6.01
CA ALA A 779 -22.43 -20.25 -6.21
C ALA A 779 -23.64 -20.78 -7.02
N THR A 780 -24.65 -19.94 -7.17
CA THR A 780 -25.83 -20.19 -8.03
C THR A 780 -26.00 -19.04 -9.01
N ALA A 781 -26.41 -19.31 -10.26
CA ALA A 781 -26.69 -18.24 -11.22
C ALA A 781 -27.92 -17.44 -10.76
N LYS A 782 -27.85 -16.10 -10.86
CA LYS A 782 -28.92 -15.21 -10.37
C LYS A 782 -29.47 -14.28 -11.43
N ALA A 783 -28.60 -13.78 -12.29
CA ALA A 783 -28.98 -12.81 -13.29
C ALA A 783 -28.20 -13.04 -14.58
N ILE A 784 -28.77 -12.55 -15.67
CA ILE A 784 -28.11 -12.46 -16.96
C ILE A 784 -27.43 -11.10 -17.04
N VAL A 785 -26.20 -11.10 -17.55
CA VAL A 785 -25.42 -9.88 -17.79
C VAL A 785 -25.04 -9.82 -19.25
N ALA A 786 -25.10 -8.64 -19.85
CA ALA A 786 -24.74 -8.46 -21.25
C ALA A 786 -23.88 -7.20 -21.45
N GLN A 787 -22.95 -7.26 -22.40
CA GLN A 787 -22.18 -6.10 -22.85
C GLN A 787 -23.06 -5.14 -23.66
N GLU A 788 -22.76 -3.84 -23.61
CA GLU A 788 -23.52 -2.84 -24.38
C GLU A 788 -23.59 -3.20 -25.88
N PRO A 789 -24.78 -3.15 -26.51
CA PRO A 789 -24.93 -3.47 -27.92
C PRO A 789 -24.01 -2.60 -28.79
N GLY A 790 -23.18 -3.23 -29.63
CA GLY A 790 -22.23 -2.54 -30.51
C GLY A 790 -20.85 -2.26 -29.89
N LYS A 791 -20.66 -2.53 -28.60
CA LYS A 791 -19.35 -2.54 -27.91
C LYS A 791 -18.95 -3.96 -27.50
N ASN A 792 -19.28 -4.95 -28.34
CA ASN A 792 -18.87 -6.34 -28.09
C ASN A 792 -17.35 -6.42 -28.16
N ILE A 793 -16.73 -6.53 -26.99
CA ILE A 793 -15.30 -6.67 -26.86
C ILE A 793 -15.02 -8.16 -26.76
N ASP A 794 -14.24 -8.64 -27.72
CA ASP A 794 -13.68 -9.98 -27.68
C ASP A 794 -12.72 -10.05 -26.48
N ILE A 795 -13.15 -10.75 -25.43
CA ILE A 795 -12.46 -10.87 -24.14
C ILE A 795 -11.03 -11.40 -24.33
N GLU A 796 -10.85 -12.29 -25.31
CA GLU A 796 -9.58 -12.94 -25.61
C GLU A 796 -8.63 -11.98 -26.37
N LYS A 797 -9.16 -10.97 -27.09
CA LYS A 797 -8.34 -10.03 -27.89
C LYS A 797 -8.03 -8.70 -27.20
N ASP A 798 -8.96 -8.14 -26.42
CA ASP A 798 -8.78 -6.84 -25.74
C ASP A 798 -9.34 -6.87 -24.32
N THR A 799 -8.61 -7.54 -23.44
CA THR A 799 -9.00 -7.74 -22.05
C THR A 799 -9.07 -6.43 -21.26
N LYS A 800 -8.27 -5.42 -21.62
CA LYS A 800 -8.27 -4.12 -20.92
C LYS A 800 -9.56 -3.36 -21.23
N ALA A 801 -9.96 -3.30 -22.51
CA ALA A 801 -11.23 -2.73 -22.89
C ALA A 801 -12.40 -3.52 -22.25
N HIS A 802 -12.32 -4.86 -22.20
CA HIS A 802 -13.36 -5.68 -21.60
C HIS A 802 -13.61 -5.35 -20.13
N ARG A 803 -12.56 -5.17 -19.32
CA ARG A 803 -12.69 -4.79 -17.90
C ARG A 803 -13.31 -3.41 -17.69
N LEU A 804 -13.09 -2.51 -18.65
CA LEU A 804 -13.68 -1.17 -18.63
C LEU A 804 -15.10 -1.17 -19.19
N ASN A 805 -15.57 -2.30 -19.72
CA ASN A 805 -16.92 -2.45 -20.24
C ASN A 805 -17.89 -2.65 -19.08
N SER A 806 -18.76 -1.68 -18.83
CA SER A 806 -19.86 -1.81 -17.90
C SER A 806 -20.89 -2.79 -18.47
N ALA A 807 -20.91 -4.02 -17.95
CA ALA A 807 -21.95 -5.00 -18.25
C ALA A 807 -23.27 -4.60 -17.59
N THR A 808 -24.36 -4.71 -18.34
CA THR A 808 -25.72 -4.38 -17.86
C THR A 808 -26.41 -5.65 -17.37
N ILE A 809 -27.06 -5.57 -16.21
CA ILE A 809 -27.94 -6.64 -15.73
C ILE A 809 -29.22 -6.60 -16.55
N ILE A 810 -29.57 -7.72 -17.17
CA ILE A 810 -30.76 -7.84 -17.99
C ILE A 810 -31.95 -8.23 -17.10
N PRO A 811 -33.06 -7.44 -17.10
CA PRO A 811 -34.29 -7.84 -16.45
C PRO A 811 -34.72 -9.22 -16.94
N SER A 812 -35.11 -10.10 -16.02
CA SER A 812 -35.48 -11.49 -16.32
C SER A 812 -36.91 -11.72 -15.84
N ASP A 813 -37.69 -12.46 -16.63
CA ASP A 813 -39.03 -12.91 -16.23
C ASP A 813 -38.94 -14.08 -15.21
N ASP A 814 -40.07 -14.42 -14.58
CA ASP A 814 -40.12 -15.46 -13.53
C ASP A 814 -39.63 -16.84 -14.04
N GLU A 815 -39.89 -17.16 -15.31
CA GLU A 815 -39.43 -18.39 -15.94
C GLU A 815 -37.90 -18.41 -16.07
N THR A 816 -37.30 -17.32 -16.53
CA THR A 816 -35.85 -17.16 -16.63
C THR A 816 -35.20 -17.15 -15.25
N ILE A 817 -35.78 -16.50 -14.25
CA ILE A 817 -35.28 -16.50 -12.87
C ILE A 817 -35.25 -17.94 -12.31
N THR A 818 -36.35 -18.68 -12.44
CA THR A 818 -36.43 -20.09 -12.01
C THR A 818 -35.40 -20.96 -12.75
N CYS A 819 -35.19 -20.70 -14.04
CA CYS A 819 -34.17 -21.37 -14.85
C CYS A 819 -32.75 -21.11 -14.31
N LEU A 820 -32.45 -19.86 -13.97
CA LEU A 820 -31.15 -19.43 -13.42
C LEU A 820 -30.86 -20.05 -12.05
N GLU A 821 -31.84 -20.07 -11.14
CA GLU A 821 -31.69 -20.67 -9.81
C GLU A 821 -31.31 -22.17 -9.86
N GLY A 822 -31.73 -22.86 -10.92
CA GLY A 822 -31.37 -24.25 -11.17
C GLY A 822 -29.97 -24.48 -11.75
N ILE A 823 -29.17 -23.43 -11.96
CA ILE A 823 -27.79 -23.52 -12.49
C ILE A 823 -26.81 -23.28 -11.34
N LYS A 824 -26.03 -24.31 -11.00
CA LYS A 824 -24.99 -24.23 -9.96
C LYS A 824 -23.66 -23.88 -10.60
N LEU A 825 -23.01 -22.86 -10.07
CA LEU A 825 -21.72 -22.39 -10.55
C LEU A 825 -20.64 -22.79 -9.55
N SER A 826 -19.58 -23.41 -10.02
CA SER A 826 -18.41 -23.71 -9.21
C SER A 826 -17.13 -23.28 -9.93
N SER A 827 -16.12 -22.92 -9.16
CA SER A 827 -14.81 -22.57 -9.69
C SER A 827 -13.74 -23.14 -8.77
N SER A 828 -12.62 -23.54 -9.35
CA SER A 828 -11.46 -24.03 -8.60
C SER A 828 -10.16 -23.51 -9.20
N ILE A 829 -9.28 -23.02 -8.34
CA ILE A 829 -7.91 -22.62 -8.68
C ILE A 829 -6.92 -23.43 -7.86
N CYS A 830 -5.87 -23.93 -8.51
CA CYS A 830 -4.75 -24.60 -7.87
C CYS A 830 -3.49 -23.76 -8.06
N LEU A 831 -2.83 -23.44 -6.95
CA LEU A 831 -1.59 -22.70 -6.88
C LEU A 831 -0.49 -23.59 -6.32
N GLU A 832 0.71 -23.49 -6.87
CA GLU A 832 1.90 -24.14 -6.35
C GLU A 832 2.89 -23.06 -5.90
N ILE A 833 3.28 -23.10 -4.62
CA ILE A 833 4.24 -22.17 -4.02
C ILE A 833 5.57 -22.91 -3.81
N SER A 834 6.60 -22.43 -4.51
CA SER A 834 7.96 -22.94 -4.38
C SER A 834 8.63 -22.43 -3.10
N PRO A 835 9.65 -23.12 -2.55
CA PRO A 835 10.35 -22.70 -1.32
C PRO A 835 11.00 -21.32 -1.38
N ASP A 836 11.22 -20.77 -2.57
CA ASP A 836 11.76 -19.42 -2.82
C ASP A 836 10.66 -18.34 -2.96
N GLY A 837 9.39 -18.70 -2.70
CA GLY A 837 8.24 -17.80 -2.76
C GLY A 837 7.66 -17.60 -4.17
N ASN A 838 8.13 -18.32 -5.18
CA ASN A 838 7.55 -18.24 -6.52
C ASN A 838 6.21 -19.00 -6.60
N ILE A 839 5.16 -18.32 -7.05
CA ILE A 839 3.80 -18.87 -7.17
C ILE A 839 3.52 -19.23 -8.63
N LYS A 840 2.98 -20.43 -8.86
CA LYS A 840 2.51 -20.90 -10.18
C LYS A 840 1.02 -21.24 -10.11
N VAL A 841 0.25 -20.75 -11.06
CA VAL A 841 -1.13 -21.24 -11.26
C VAL A 841 -1.06 -22.52 -12.09
N THR A 842 -1.36 -23.66 -11.49
CA THR A 842 -1.26 -24.98 -12.14
C THR A 842 -2.58 -25.46 -12.71
N LYS A 843 -3.70 -24.95 -12.19
CA LYS A 843 -5.03 -25.28 -12.67
C LYS A 843 -5.99 -24.13 -12.42
N PHE A 844 -6.86 -23.85 -13.38
CA PHE A 844 -8.05 -23.04 -13.18
C PHE A 844 -9.21 -23.69 -13.92
N SER A 845 -10.27 -24.03 -13.20
CA SER A 845 -11.46 -24.66 -13.77
C SER A 845 -12.73 -23.98 -13.33
N TYR A 846 -13.72 -24.01 -14.21
CA TYR A 846 -15.05 -23.49 -13.98
C TYR A 846 -16.08 -24.57 -14.32
N GLU A 847 -17.20 -24.58 -13.63
CA GLU A 847 -18.31 -25.49 -13.87
C GLU A 847 -19.65 -24.77 -13.71
N ALA A 848 -20.56 -24.95 -14.67
CA ALA A 848 -21.96 -24.57 -14.63
C ALA A 848 -22.82 -25.83 -14.68
N ASP A 849 -22.93 -26.49 -13.53
CA ASP A 849 -23.76 -27.68 -13.40
C ASP A 849 -25.25 -27.32 -13.59
N GLY A 850 -25.94 -28.16 -14.35
CA GLY A 850 -27.34 -27.96 -14.72
C GLY A 850 -27.59 -27.01 -15.89
N LEU A 851 -26.58 -26.51 -16.62
CA LEU A 851 -26.79 -25.71 -17.84
C LEU A 851 -27.02 -26.60 -19.08
N SER A 852 -28.29 -26.88 -19.40
CA SER A 852 -28.68 -27.68 -20.56
C SER A 852 -29.01 -26.82 -21.79
N PRO A 853 -29.09 -27.40 -23.01
CA PRO A 853 -29.53 -26.68 -24.20
C PRO A 853 -30.92 -26.04 -24.01
N GLU A 854 -31.84 -26.73 -23.35
CA GLU A 854 -33.19 -26.20 -23.08
C GLU A 854 -33.14 -24.93 -22.22
N LYS A 855 -32.29 -24.92 -21.19
CA LYS A 855 -32.10 -23.73 -20.34
C LYS A 855 -31.47 -22.57 -21.10
N ILE A 856 -30.52 -22.85 -22.00
CA ILE A 856 -29.96 -21.83 -22.90
C ILE A 856 -31.05 -21.27 -23.81
N SER A 857 -31.91 -22.12 -24.39
CA SER A 857 -33.06 -21.66 -25.18
C SER A 857 -33.98 -20.76 -24.36
N THR A 858 -34.30 -21.11 -23.11
CA THR A 858 -35.10 -20.25 -22.22
C THR A 858 -34.42 -18.91 -21.99
N ILE A 859 -33.14 -18.90 -21.62
CA ILE A 859 -32.36 -17.68 -21.39
C ILE A 859 -32.31 -16.81 -22.65
N CYS A 860 -31.97 -17.38 -23.81
CA CYS A 860 -31.90 -16.65 -25.07
C CYS A 860 -33.28 -16.23 -25.63
N LYS A 861 -34.40 -16.71 -25.06
CA LYS A 861 -35.76 -16.28 -25.41
C LYS A 861 -36.28 -15.18 -24.48
N CYS A 862 -35.51 -14.76 -23.49
CA CYS A 862 -35.82 -13.60 -22.67
C CYS A 862 -36.06 -12.38 -23.59
N PRO A 863 -37.23 -11.71 -23.51
CA PRO A 863 -37.60 -10.61 -24.40
C PRO A 863 -36.58 -9.46 -24.39
N ASP A 864 -36.00 -9.18 -23.23
CA ASP A 864 -35.04 -8.08 -23.02
C ASP A 864 -33.63 -8.40 -23.54
N LEU A 865 -33.40 -9.61 -24.06
CA LEU A 865 -32.13 -10.01 -24.71
C LEU A 865 -32.13 -9.87 -26.24
N ALA A 866 -33.27 -9.57 -26.87
CA ALA A 866 -33.41 -9.57 -28.32
C ALA A 866 -32.38 -8.66 -29.04
N ASP A 867 -32.06 -7.50 -28.44
CA ASP A 867 -31.12 -6.52 -28.99
C ASP A 867 -29.64 -6.92 -28.83
N TYR A 868 -29.34 -7.91 -27.97
CA TYR A 868 -27.98 -8.39 -27.68
C TYR A 868 -27.61 -9.63 -28.49
N LEU A 869 -28.62 -10.36 -28.98
CA LEU A 869 -28.39 -11.60 -29.74
C LEU A 869 -28.00 -11.31 -31.20
N PRO A 870 -27.09 -12.12 -31.78
CA PRO A 870 -26.76 -12.01 -33.21
C PRO A 870 -28.02 -12.06 -34.09
N LYS A 871 -28.07 -11.27 -35.17
CA LYS A 871 -29.25 -11.16 -36.05
C LYS A 871 -29.78 -12.49 -36.62
N ASN A 872 -28.91 -13.49 -36.75
CA ASN A 872 -29.27 -14.84 -37.21
C ASN A 872 -29.99 -15.67 -36.14
N ILE A 873 -29.94 -15.22 -34.89
CA ILE A 873 -30.54 -15.82 -33.68
C ILE A 873 -31.80 -15.04 -33.30
N SER A 874 -31.79 -13.70 -33.42
CA SER A 874 -32.96 -12.85 -33.16
C SER A 874 -34.13 -13.12 -34.12
N ASN A 875 -33.87 -13.57 -35.35
CA ASN A 875 -34.91 -13.90 -36.34
C ASN A 875 -35.56 -15.29 -36.12
N ALA A 876 -35.13 -16.05 -35.12
CA ALA A 876 -35.72 -17.32 -34.71
C ALA A 876 -36.66 -17.18 -33.48
N GLN A 877 -36.73 -15.98 -32.90
CA GLN A 877 -37.76 -15.54 -31.97
C GLN A 877 -38.99 -15.08 -32.77
#